data_AF-F6WUM1-F1
#
_entry.id   AF-F6WUM1-F1
#
_cell.length_a   1.000
_cell.length_b   1.000
_cell.length_c   1.000
_cell.angle_alpha   90.00
_cell.angle_beta   90.00
_cell.angle_gamma   90.00
#
_symmetry.space_group_name_H-M   'P 1'
#
loop_
_entity.id
_entity.type
_entity.pdbx_description
1 polymer ?
#
loop_
_entity_poly.entity_id
_entity_poly.type
_entity_poly.pdbx_seq_one_letter_code
_entity_poly.pdbx_strand_id
1 'polypeptide(L)'
;EKDMTHPGLTPTVTRMLHDKLYEKRKVAALEIEKLVKTYTSNENTQDIQRVISLLAAEFTLSQNSHSRKGGLIGLAACAIALGNQHIQPHLESLIKPVLICSSDPDSRMRYFACESLYNIVKVSRADTLPYFSELFDALSKLSADPDPNVRNGSDLLDRLLKDIVTETPTFDVTAFVSLLRERMYTKKQFTRRFLVQWLKCVMSIPEVDILVFLPELLDPLLLILGDPSKEIRNMCQSTLGEFQTMIQKSPDKVDFNNMANIIITHSQSEDLLIQERSLNWLVHFISLAGSVVLKYLSGILGAILPTLAHEDVQQLFSHIRETAKRANVSLMKLITPALDKEQTDQTFFSNHRSPIYYYAIVYNYQNNVTNVAKSANPTFYFVVKFHFNFKPNTNLPLTEIVDVFTEHLDFDSTYTKSAVIRWITHLLIKIPYSIFDHVEKIFTEVMKRLSDPADDVVLLTLECMAEMASSVAGTPIDSQVFVGTRLKYIYIYIRQEISEGFLFLVNTSLHTSNTPLVLNVYFTKFISRLLRYFKNDQDLLEKRSSFIIRQLCALLHAENVFRALSSSLTFSKEQQELEDPRFCSHAIKKLNTILMTSSELSELREKLKNKSGKENSDLFCCLYKSWCHNPVAAICLCLLTQNYQHCCTLLQKFSDFELTVDLLMELDKLVQLLESPIFAYLRLQLLEGTCRQHLTKCLYSLLMLLPQSRSFDTLHHRLNCVPDSTLLPALSHDSEPGNRLVDVDFNQLFKHFVDVQLRHAEFKRHSRLQASIT
;
A
#
# COMPACT_ATOMS: atom_id res chain seq x y z
N GLU A 1 -79.93 -36.79 -43.26
CA GLU A 1 -79.12 -35.57 -43.50
C GLU A 1 -77.75 -35.79 -42.89
N LYS A 2 -76.77 -36.06 -43.77
CA LYS A 2 -75.34 -36.14 -43.51
C LYS A 2 -74.70 -34.90 -44.12
N ASP A 3 -73.54 -34.54 -43.61
CA ASP A 3 -72.62 -33.52 -44.14
C ASP A 3 -72.94 -32.06 -43.79
N MET A 4 -72.47 -31.65 -42.61
CA MET A 4 -71.69 -30.40 -42.45
C MET A 4 -71.00 -30.39 -41.07
N THR A 5 -69.76 -29.88 -41.05
CA THR A 5 -68.92 -29.45 -39.91
C THR A 5 -68.16 -30.48 -39.05
N HIS A 6 -67.07 -31.05 -39.58
CA HIS A 6 -65.82 -31.23 -38.81
C HIS A 6 -64.60 -30.96 -39.72
N PRO A 7 -64.11 -29.71 -39.84
CA PRO A 7 -62.86 -29.42 -40.53
C PRO A 7 -61.66 -29.57 -39.57
N GLY A 8 -61.60 -30.69 -38.87
CA GLY A 8 -60.60 -30.95 -37.82
C GLY A 8 -60.11 -32.39 -37.89
N LEU A 9 -59.15 -32.63 -38.79
CA LEU A 9 -58.47 -33.92 -39.03
C LEU A 9 -59.38 -35.11 -39.41
N THR A 10 -58.97 -35.92 -40.39
CA THR A 10 -59.73 -37.14 -40.70
C THR A 10 -59.61 -38.15 -39.56
N PRO A 11 -60.63 -39.01 -39.32
CA PRO A 11 -60.56 -40.04 -38.26
C PRO A 11 -59.33 -40.94 -38.37
N THR A 12 -58.86 -41.19 -39.59
CA THR A 12 -57.64 -41.96 -39.87
C THR A 12 -56.40 -41.23 -39.35
N VAL A 13 -56.25 -39.94 -39.63
CA VAL A 13 -55.13 -39.11 -39.17
C VAL A 13 -55.15 -39.01 -37.64
N THR A 14 -56.31 -38.73 -37.05
CA THR A 14 -56.51 -38.70 -35.60
C THR A 14 -56.06 -40.01 -34.95
N ARG A 15 -56.48 -41.17 -35.49
CA ARG A 15 -56.07 -42.48 -34.96
C ARG A 15 -54.56 -42.71 -35.09
N MET A 16 -53.95 -42.30 -36.20
CA MET A 16 -52.52 -42.47 -36.43
C MET A 16 -51.65 -41.59 -35.53
N LEU A 17 -52.12 -40.39 -35.17
CA LEU A 17 -51.46 -39.54 -34.17
C LEU A 17 -51.45 -40.16 -32.75
N HIS A 18 -52.45 -40.98 -32.43
CA HIS A 18 -52.54 -41.72 -31.16
C HIS A 18 -51.68 -43.00 -31.13
N ASP A 19 -51.15 -43.43 -32.28
CA ASP A 19 -50.46 -44.72 -32.39
C ASP A 19 -49.14 -44.72 -31.60
N LYS A 20 -48.76 -45.88 -31.06
CA LYS A 20 -47.50 -46.08 -30.32
C LYS A 20 -46.26 -45.95 -31.21
N LEU A 21 -46.36 -46.31 -32.49
CA LEU A 21 -45.24 -46.30 -33.43
C LEU A 21 -44.96 -44.90 -33.96
N TYR A 22 -43.71 -44.47 -33.87
CA TYR A 22 -43.28 -43.17 -34.40
C TYR A 22 -43.55 -43.01 -35.89
N GLU A 23 -43.24 -44.03 -36.71
CA GLU A 23 -43.46 -43.99 -38.16
C GLU A 23 -44.92 -43.72 -38.54
N LYS A 24 -45.88 -44.27 -37.79
CA LYS A 24 -47.30 -44.01 -38.06
C LYS A 24 -47.70 -42.58 -37.70
N ARG A 25 -47.18 -42.03 -36.61
CA ARG A 25 -47.38 -40.61 -36.26
C ARG A 25 -46.74 -39.69 -37.29
N LYS A 26 -45.57 -40.05 -37.83
CA LYS A 26 -44.88 -39.32 -38.91
C LYS A 26 -45.70 -39.30 -40.20
N VAL A 27 -46.29 -40.43 -40.61
CA VAL A 27 -47.21 -40.47 -41.77
C VAL A 27 -48.42 -39.57 -41.53
N ALA A 28 -48.99 -39.57 -40.32
CA ALA A 28 -50.09 -38.66 -39.98
C ALA A 28 -49.68 -37.19 -40.07
N ALA A 29 -48.48 -36.85 -39.60
CA ALA A 29 -47.92 -35.50 -39.69
C ALA A 29 -47.73 -35.04 -41.14
N LEU A 30 -47.29 -35.93 -42.05
CA LEU A 30 -47.19 -35.61 -43.49
C LEU A 30 -48.56 -35.34 -44.14
N GLU A 31 -49.62 -36.04 -43.71
CA GLU A 31 -50.98 -35.76 -44.18
C GLU A 31 -51.51 -34.43 -43.62
N ILE A 32 -51.19 -34.09 -42.37
CA ILE A 32 -51.47 -32.75 -41.80
C ILE A 32 -50.75 -31.67 -42.58
N GLU A 33 -49.48 -31.89 -42.94
CA GLU A 33 -48.70 -30.94 -43.72
C GLU A 33 -49.36 -30.66 -45.09
N LYS A 34 -49.80 -31.71 -45.81
CA LYS A 34 -50.53 -31.57 -47.09
C LYS A 34 -51.85 -30.83 -46.92
N LEU A 35 -52.59 -31.16 -45.86
CA LEU A 35 -53.88 -30.54 -45.55
C LEU A 35 -53.71 -29.04 -45.29
N VAL A 36 -52.78 -28.67 -44.41
CA VAL A 36 -52.51 -27.26 -44.08
C VAL A 36 -51.99 -26.52 -45.31
N LYS A 37 -51.12 -27.11 -46.14
CA LYS A 37 -50.71 -26.50 -47.43
C LYS A 37 -51.89 -26.18 -48.34
N THR A 38 -52.88 -27.07 -48.40
CA THR A 38 -54.12 -26.87 -49.18
C THR A 38 -54.98 -25.75 -48.60
N TYR A 39 -55.05 -25.62 -47.27
CA TYR A 39 -55.74 -24.50 -46.63
C TYR A 39 -55.01 -23.18 -46.82
N THR A 40 -53.67 -23.18 -46.78
CA THR A 40 -52.85 -22.01 -47.09
C THR A 40 -53.08 -21.55 -48.52
N SER A 41 -53.09 -22.46 -49.51
CA SER A 41 -53.35 -22.09 -50.92
C SER A 41 -54.76 -21.57 -51.17
N ASN A 42 -55.72 -21.94 -50.32
CA ASN A 42 -57.11 -21.49 -50.38
C ASN A 42 -57.39 -20.30 -49.45
N GLU A 43 -56.36 -19.71 -48.83
CA GLU A 43 -56.45 -18.61 -47.85
C GLU A 43 -57.40 -18.88 -46.66
N ASN A 44 -57.61 -20.15 -46.32
CA ASN A 44 -58.55 -20.56 -45.29
C ASN A 44 -57.91 -20.55 -43.89
N THR A 45 -57.70 -19.35 -43.36
CA THR A 45 -57.06 -19.11 -42.05
C THR A 45 -57.85 -19.68 -40.87
N GLN A 46 -59.18 -19.77 -40.97
CA GLN A 46 -60.03 -20.31 -39.90
C GLN A 46 -59.80 -21.80 -39.70
N ASP A 47 -59.72 -22.58 -40.78
CA ASP A 47 -59.50 -24.03 -40.68
C ASP A 47 -58.07 -24.35 -40.25
N ILE A 48 -57.08 -23.54 -40.65
CA ILE A 48 -55.70 -23.62 -40.11
C ILE A 48 -55.72 -23.44 -38.59
N GLN A 49 -56.36 -22.37 -38.10
CA GLN A 49 -56.43 -22.10 -36.67
C GLN A 49 -57.16 -23.19 -35.90
N ARG A 50 -58.21 -23.80 -36.48
CA ARG A 50 -58.92 -24.95 -35.89
C ARG A 50 -58.02 -26.18 -35.78
N VAL A 51 -57.24 -26.51 -36.82
CA VAL A 51 -56.29 -27.63 -36.79
C VAL A 51 -55.22 -27.41 -35.73
N ILE A 52 -54.63 -26.21 -35.67
CA ILE A 52 -53.61 -25.86 -34.65
C ILE A 52 -54.22 -25.93 -33.25
N SER A 53 -55.40 -25.35 -33.04
CA SER A 53 -56.08 -25.34 -31.75
C SER A 53 -56.45 -26.76 -31.30
N LEU A 54 -56.88 -27.63 -32.21
CA LEU A 54 -57.17 -29.04 -31.93
C LEU A 54 -55.90 -29.77 -31.45
N LEU A 55 -54.78 -29.62 -32.18
CA LEU A 55 -53.51 -30.24 -31.80
C LEU A 55 -52.96 -29.69 -30.48
N ALA A 56 -53.10 -28.39 -30.23
CA ALA A 56 -52.67 -27.74 -29.01
C ALA A 56 -53.54 -28.12 -27.79
N ALA A 57 -54.86 -28.07 -27.91
CA ALA A 57 -55.76 -28.26 -26.78
C ALA A 57 -56.04 -29.73 -26.49
N GLU A 58 -56.27 -30.56 -27.51
CA GLU A 58 -56.70 -31.95 -27.31
C GLU A 58 -55.54 -32.95 -27.33
N PHE A 59 -54.49 -32.70 -28.12
CA PHE A 59 -53.37 -33.63 -28.22
C PHE A 59 -52.25 -33.29 -27.24
N THR A 60 -51.69 -32.08 -27.24
CA THR A 60 -50.52 -31.77 -26.38
C THR A 60 -50.83 -31.78 -24.88
N LEU A 61 -52.10 -31.58 -24.50
CA LEU A 61 -52.57 -31.66 -23.11
C LEU A 61 -53.21 -33.02 -22.76
N SER A 62 -53.17 -34.00 -23.67
CA SER A 62 -53.75 -35.32 -23.45
C SER A 62 -53.07 -36.07 -22.30
N GLN A 63 -53.85 -36.87 -21.56
CA GLN A 63 -53.30 -37.79 -20.56
C GLN A 63 -52.43 -38.89 -21.21
N ASN A 64 -52.71 -39.23 -22.48
CA ASN A 64 -51.96 -40.23 -23.22
C ASN A 64 -50.63 -39.66 -23.77
N SER A 65 -49.51 -40.23 -23.34
CA SER A 65 -48.16 -39.85 -23.82
C SER A 65 -48.00 -39.95 -25.34
N HIS A 66 -48.64 -40.92 -26.00
CA HIS A 66 -48.57 -41.07 -27.46
C HIS A 66 -49.34 -39.97 -28.17
N SER A 67 -50.51 -39.59 -27.65
CA SER A 67 -51.29 -38.45 -28.16
C SER A 67 -50.52 -37.15 -28.01
N ARG A 68 -49.86 -36.92 -26.86
CA ARG A 68 -49.01 -35.72 -26.69
C ARG A 68 -47.88 -35.66 -27.71
N LYS A 69 -47.20 -36.78 -27.96
CA LYS A 69 -46.16 -36.91 -29.00
C LYS A 69 -46.74 -36.68 -30.41
N GLY A 70 -47.96 -37.15 -30.67
CA GLY A 70 -48.71 -36.88 -31.90
C GLY A 70 -49.05 -35.40 -32.08
N GLY A 71 -49.48 -34.72 -31.01
CA GLY A 71 -49.76 -33.28 -31.02
C GLY A 71 -48.52 -32.47 -31.40
N LEU A 72 -47.38 -32.77 -30.76
CA LEU A 72 -46.11 -32.11 -31.04
C LEU A 72 -45.66 -32.22 -32.51
N ILE A 73 -45.61 -33.45 -33.05
CA ILE A 73 -45.20 -33.66 -34.45
C ILE A 73 -46.23 -33.06 -35.43
N GLY A 74 -47.51 -33.04 -35.06
CA GLY A 74 -48.57 -32.39 -35.82
C GLY A 74 -48.41 -30.87 -35.87
N LEU A 75 -48.10 -30.21 -34.74
CA LEU A 75 -47.84 -28.77 -34.67
C LEU A 75 -46.61 -28.40 -35.50
N ALA A 76 -45.53 -29.19 -35.42
CA ALA A 76 -44.35 -29.01 -36.26
C ALA A 76 -44.68 -29.14 -37.76
N ALA A 77 -45.52 -30.11 -38.14
CA ALA A 77 -45.98 -30.26 -39.53
C ALA A 77 -46.85 -29.08 -40.00
N CYS A 78 -47.69 -28.52 -39.12
CA CYS A 78 -48.43 -27.30 -39.43
C CYS A 78 -47.47 -26.13 -39.71
N ALA A 79 -46.43 -25.95 -38.89
CA ALA A 79 -45.43 -24.92 -39.11
C ALA A 79 -44.70 -25.10 -40.45
N ILE A 80 -44.25 -26.31 -40.78
CA ILE A 80 -43.61 -26.63 -42.07
C ILE A 80 -44.55 -26.33 -43.26
N ALA A 81 -45.84 -26.63 -43.11
CA ALA A 81 -46.84 -26.38 -44.15
C ALA A 81 -47.14 -24.89 -44.39
N LEU A 82 -47.15 -24.08 -43.32
CA LEU A 82 -47.37 -22.64 -43.42
C LEU A 82 -46.21 -21.92 -44.11
N GLY A 83 -44.98 -22.42 -43.94
CA GLY A 83 -43.78 -21.79 -44.47
C GLY A 83 -43.51 -20.42 -43.83
N ASN A 84 -42.44 -19.74 -44.26
CA ASN A 84 -42.06 -18.45 -43.71
C ASN A 84 -43.06 -17.31 -44.03
N GLN A 85 -43.87 -17.44 -45.08
CA GLN A 85 -44.79 -16.39 -45.52
C GLN A 85 -46.08 -16.29 -44.69
N HIS A 86 -46.57 -17.42 -44.15
CA HIS A 86 -47.89 -17.47 -43.49
C HIS A 86 -47.84 -17.92 -42.03
N ILE A 87 -46.66 -18.21 -41.48
CA ILE A 87 -46.53 -18.73 -40.11
C ILE A 87 -46.75 -17.67 -39.03
N GLN A 88 -46.39 -16.41 -39.30
CA GLN A 88 -46.35 -15.33 -38.31
C GLN A 88 -47.63 -15.18 -37.45
N PRO A 89 -48.86 -15.16 -38.02
CA PRO A 89 -50.09 -15.01 -37.24
C PRO A 89 -50.40 -16.17 -36.30
N HIS A 90 -49.81 -17.34 -36.56
CA HIS A 90 -50.07 -18.58 -35.84
C HIS A 90 -48.96 -18.93 -34.83
N LEU A 91 -47.86 -18.17 -34.79
CA LEU A 91 -46.68 -18.52 -34.01
C LEU A 91 -46.95 -18.67 -32.52
N GLU A 92 -47.74 -17.78 -31.92
CA GLU A 92 -48.11 -17.89 -30.50
C GLU A 92 -48.80 -19.23 -30.20
N SER A 93 -49.74 -19.62 -31.07
CA SER A 93 -50.52 -20.85 -30.95
C SER A 93 -49.69 -22.11 -31.23
N LEU A 94 -48.60 -21.98 -31.98
CA LEU A 94 -47.67 -23.08 -32.25
C LEU A 94 -46.62 -23.24 -31.14
N ILE A 95 -46.04 -22.13 -30.66
CA ILE A 95 -44.92 -22.15 -29.71
C ILE A 95 -45.39 -22.47 -28.28
N LYS A 96 -46.42 -21.78 -27.77
CA LYS A 96 -46.83 -21.92 -26.36
C LYS A 96 -47.17 -23.36 -25.94
N PRO A 97 -47.94 -24.16 -26.72
CA PRO A 97 -48.24 -25.54 -26.34
C PRO A 97 -47.00 -26.41 -26.27
N VAL A 98 -46.05 -26.21 -27.20
CA VAL A 98 -44.80 -26.97 -27.24
C VAL A 98 -43.89 -26.58 -26.06
N LEU A 99 -43.85 -25.30 -25.69
CA LEU A 99 -43.12 -24.83 -24.51
C LEU A 99 -43.62 -25.49 -23.23
N ILE A 100 -44.92 -25.69 -23.06
CA ILE A 100 -45.47 -26.41 -21.91
C ILE A 100 -44.92 -27.85 -21.86
N CYS A 101 -44.87 -28.53 -23.01
CA CYS A 101 -44.32 -29.87 -23.13
C CYS A 101 -42.81 -29.96 -22.89
N SER A 102 -42.06 -28.86 -23.04
CA SER A 102 -40.61 -28.82 -22.76
C SER A 102 -40.27 -29.12 -21.29
N SER A 103 -41.24 -28.97 -20.39
CA SER A 103 -41.10 -29.26 -18.96
C SER A 103 -41.88 -30.51 -18.51
N ASP A 104 -42.28 -31.39 -19.45
CA ASP A 104 -43.00 -32.63 -19.15
C ASP A 104 -42.12 -33.60 -18.32
N PRO A 105 -42.68 -34.37 -17.37
CA PRO A 105 -41.92 -35.35 -16.60
C PRO A 105 -41.25 -36.45 -17.46
N ASP A 106 -41.83 -36.86 -18.59
CA ASP A 106 -41.24 -37.86 -19.51
C ASP A 106 -40.12 -37.22 -20.36
N SER A 107 -38.89 -37.72 -20.23
CA SER A 107 -37.75 -37.21 -20.99
C SER A 107 -37.94 -37.34 -22.50
N ARG A 108 -38.62 -38.39 -22.96
CA ARG A 108 -38.94 -38.54 -24.39
C ARG A 108 -39.88 -37.44 -24.86
N MET A 109 -40.80 -37.00 -24.01
CA MET A 109 -41.71 -35.91 -24.35
C MET A 109 -40.96 -34.59 -24.47
N ARG A 110 -40.03 -34.31 -23.55
CA ARG A 110 -39.13 -33.15 -23.63
C ARG A 110 -38.26 -33.18 -24.89
N TYR A 111 -37.72 -34.34 -25.26
CA TYR A 111 -36.98 -34.52 -26.52
C TYR A 111 -37.83 -34.16 -27.74
N PHE A 112 -39.06 -34.69 -27.84
CA PHE A 112 -39.97 -34.35 -28.94
C PHE A 112 -40.36 -32.87 -28.93
N ALA A 113 -40.44 -32.23 -27.76
CA ALA A 113 -40.67 -30.80 -27.65
C ALA A 113 -39.47 -30.02 -28.25
N CYS A 114 -38.23 -30.41 -27.96
CA CYS A 114 -37.03 -29.83 -28.61
C CYS A 114 -37.11 -29.93 -30.13
N GLU A 115 -37.42 -31.12 -30.65
CA GLU A 115 -37.50 -31.38 -32.10
C GLU A 115 -38.61 -30.55 -32.77
N SER A 116 -39.75 -30.42 -32.09
CA SER A 116 -40.89 -29.62 -32.58
C SER A 116 -40.58 -28.13 -32.56
N LEU A 117 -39.97 -27.61 -31.49
CA LEU A 117 -39.49 -26.23 -31.43
C LEU A 117 -38.45 -25.96 -32.51
N TYR A 118 -37.48 -26.86 -32.71
CA TYR A 118 -36.49 -26.73 -33.78
C TYR A 118 -37.16 -26.58 -35.15
N ASN A 119 -38.13 -27.43 -35.47
CA ASN A 119 -38.84 -27.37 -36.76
C ASN A 119 -39.67 -26.09 -36.91
N ILE A 120 -40.36 -25.64 -35.85
CA ILE A 120 -41.10 -24.38 -35.86
C ILE A 120 -40.13 -23.22 -36.09
N VAL A 121 -39.10 -23.10 -35.25
CA VAL A 121 -38.11 -22.01 -35.30
C VAL A 121 -37.34 -21.99 -36.62
N LYS A 122 -37.06 -23.16 -37.19
CA LYS A 122 -36.38 -23.29 -38.48
C LYS A 122 -37.17 -22.64 -39.62
N VAL A 123 -38.50 -22.72 -39.55
CA VAL A 123 -39.39 -22.16 -40.57
C VAL A 123 -39.61 -20.66 -40.35
N SER A 124 -39.86 -20.24 -39.11
CA SER A 124 -40.18 -18.84 -38.80
C SER A 124 -38.98 -17.91 -38.67
N ARG A 125 -37.77 -18.41 -38.44
CA ARG A 125 -36.53 -17.60 -38.39
C ARG A 125 -36.71 -16.35 -37.50
N ALA A 126 -36.50 -15.15 -38.03
CA ALA A 126 -36.58 -13.88 -37.30
C ALA A 126 -37.96 -13.60 -36.68
N ASP A 127 -39.04 -14.16 -37.24
CA ASP A 127 -40.39 -13.99 -36.68
C ASP A 127 -40.56 -14.66 -35.31
N THR A 128 -39.60 -15.49 -34.89
CA THR A 128 -39.60 -16.11 -33.55
C THR A 128 -39.11 -15.19 -32.44
N LEU A 129 -38.38 -14.12 -32.77
CA LEU A 129 -37.72 -13.27 -31.80
C LEU A 129 -38.66 -12.58 -30.78
N PRO A 130 -39.93 -12.25 -31.08
CA PRO A 130 -40.89 -11.82 -30.06
C PRO A 130 -41.10 -12.82 -28.91
N TYR A 131 -40.86 -14.11 -29.15
CA TYR A 131 -40.97 -15.19 -28.17
C TYR A 131 -39.61 -15.63 -27.62
N PHE A 132 -38.53 -14.88 -27.92
CA PHE A 132 -37.16 -15.26 -27.59
C PHE A 132 -36.97 -15.54 -26.10
N SER A 133 -37.49 -14.70 -25.21
CA SER A 133 -37.30 -14.88 -23.76
C SER A 133 -37.85 -16.23 -23.27
N GLU A 134 -39.04 -16.61 -23.73
CA GLU A 134 -39.68 -17.89 -23.39
C GLU A 134 -38.95 -19.09 -24.01
N LEU A 135 -38.52 -18.94 -25.26
CA LEU A 135 -37.72 -19.96 -25.97
C LEU A 135 -36.36 -20.17 -25.29
N PHE A 136 -35.68 -19.09 -24.92
CA PHE A 136 -34.40 -19.10 -24.23
C PHE A 136 -34.53 -19.72 -22.83
N ASP A 137 -35.62 -19.46 -22.11
CA ASP A 137 -35.95 -20.13 -20.85
C ASP A 137 -36.10 -21.63 -20.97
N ALA A 138 -36.92 -22.07 -21.93
CA ALA A 138 -37.14 -23.50 -22.18
C ALA A 138 -35.84 -24.16 -22.60
N LEU A 139 -35.11 -23.56 -23.54
CA LEU A 139 -33.84 -24.06 -24.02
C LEU A 139 -32.80 -24.17 -22.90
N SER A 140 -32.70 -23.18 -22.02
CA SER A 140 -31.77 -23.21 -20.87
C SER A 140 -32.03 -24.42 -19.94
N LYS A 141 -33.30 -24.80 -19.77
CA LYS A 141 -33.70 -25.99 -19.00
C LYS A 141 -33.39 -27.28 -19.76
N LEU A 142 -33.69 -27.33 -21.05
CA LEU A 142 -33.47 -28.49 -21.92
C LEU A 142 -31.98 -28.80 -22.11
N SER A 143 -31.13 -27.78 -22.28
CA SER A 143 -29.68 -27.94 -22.37
C SER A 143 -29.05 -28.35 -21.04
N ALA A 144 -29.77 -28.19 -19.93
CA ALA A 144 -29.39 -28.66 -18.60
C ALA A 144 -30.18 -29.90 -18.13
N ASP A 145 -30.83 -30.61 -19.05
CA ASP A 145 -31.68 -31.76 -18.72
C ASP A 145 -30.85 -32.93 -18.12
N PRO A 146 -31.38 -33.67 -17.13
CA PRO A 146 -30.72 -34.88 -16.63
C PRO A 146 -30.53 -35.96 -17.71
N ASP A 147 -31.41 -36.04 -18.71
CA ASP A 147 -31.30 -37.00 -19.81
C ASP A 147 -30.33 -36.49 -20.90
N PRO A 148 -29.22 -37.21 -21.18
CA PRO A 148 -28.29 -36.83 -22.25
C PRO A 148 -28.95 -36.72 -23.64
N ASN A 149 -29.98 -37.51 -23.93
CA ASN A 149 -30.65 -37.46 -25.23
C ASN A 149 -31.41 -36.14 -25.41
N VAL A 150 -32.05 -35.64 -24.34
CA VAL A 150 -32.76 -34.35 -24.37
C VAL A 150 -31.75 -33.21 -24.55
N ARG A 151 -30.62 -33.26 -23.84
CA ARG A 151 -29.53 -32.28 -24.01
C ARG A 151 -29.03 -32.26 -25.45
N ASN A 152 -28.66 -33.42 -26.00
CA ASN A 152 -28.21 -33.54 -27.39
C ASN A 152 -29.28 -33.09 -28.40
N GLY A 153 -30.56 -33.35 -28.13
CA GLY A 153 -31.68 -32.88 -28.95
C GLY A 153 -31.87 -31.37 -28.90
N SER A 154 -31.54 -30.73 -27.78
CA SER A 154 -31.62 -29.27 -27.62
C SER A 154 -30.52 -28.52 -28.37
N ASP A 155 -29.37 -29.14 -28.61
CA ASP A 155 -28.21 -28.49 -29.27
C ASP A 155 -28.53 -27.96 -30.68
N LEU A 156 -29.40 -28.63 -31.43
CA LEU A 156 -29.80 -28.17 -32.76
C LEU A 156 -30.65 -26.89 -32.69
N LEU A 157 -31.56 -26.82 -31.72
CA LEU A 157 -32.37 -25.63 -31.45
C LEU A 157 -31.50 -24.49 -30.91
N ASP A 158 -30.54 -24.79 -30.04
CA ASP A 158 -29.57 -23.84 -29.50
C ASP A 158 -28.74 -23.17 -30.59
N ARG A 159 -28.13 -23.96 -31.48
CA ARG A 159 -27.36 -23.42 -32.62
C ARG A 159 -28.24 -22.58 -33.54
N LEU A 160 -29.42 -23.08 -33.88
CA LEU A 160 -30.34 -22.38 -34.76
C LEU A 160 -30.78 -21.02 -34.18
N LEU A 161 -31.11 -20.95 -32.89
CA LEU A 161 -31.48 -19.69 -32.25
C LEU A 161 -30.29 -18.72 -32.20
N LYS A 162 -29.07 -19.20 -31.96
CA LYS A 162 -27.86 -18.37 -32.04
C LYS A 162 -27.68 -17.79 -33.43
N ASP A 163 -27.78 -18.63 -34.47
CA ASP A 163 -27.68 -18.19 -35.87
C ASP A 163 -28.72 -17.09 -36.18
N ILE A 164 -29.99 -17.30 -35.79
CA ILE A 164 -31.06 -16.31 -36.00
C ILE A 164 -30.75 -14.99 -35.27
N VAL A 165 -30.31 -15.05 -34.02
CA VAL A 165 -29.96 -13.85 -33.24
C VAL A 165 -28.79 -13.11 -33.87
N THR A 166 -27.75 -13.82 -34.32
CA THR A 166 -26.57 -13.20 -34.96
C THR A 166 -26.85 -12.63 -36.34
N GLU A 167 -27.80 -13.20 -37.09
CA GLU A 167 -28.19 -12.74 -38.43
C GLU A 167 -29.20 -11.58 -38.39
N THR A 168 -29.85 -11.32 -37.25
CA THR A 168 -30.94 -10.32 -37.14
C THR A 168 -30.44 -9.03 -36.48
N PRO A 169 -30.21 -7.95 -37.26
CA PRO A 169 -29.65 -6.70 -36.73
C PRO A 169 -30.61 -5.93 -35.79
N THR A 170 -31.91 -6.20 -35.86
CA THR A 170 -32.93 -5.54 -35.02
C THR A 170 -33.16 -6.25 -33.68
N PHE A 171 -32.39 -7.30 -33.37
CA PHE A 171 -32.55 -8.03 -32.12
C PHE A 171 -32.17 -7.14 -30.92
N ASP A 172 -33.02 -7.10 -29.89
CA ASP A 172 -32.76 -6.31 -28.69
C ASP A 172 -31.75 -7.02 -27.78
N VAL A 173 -30.47 -6.76 -28.08
CA VAL A 173 -29.35 -7.31 -27.32
C VAL A 173 -29.33 -6.76 -25.89
N THR A 174 -29.82 -5.55 -25.64
CA THR A 174 -29.85 -4.94 -24.31
C THR A 174 -30.79 -5.74 -23.39
N ALA A 175 -32.00 -6.04 -23.87
CA ALA A 175 -32.94 -6.89 -23.14
C ALA A 175 -32.39 -8.31 -22.95
N PHE A 176 -31.68 -8.86 -23.96
CA PHE A 176 -31.10 -10.19 -23.83
C PHE A 176 -29.94 -10.24 -22.81
N VAL A 177 -29.04 -9.26 -22.80
CA VAL A 177 -27.95 -9.21 -21.83
C VAL A 177 -28.49 -9.07 -20.40
N SER A 178 -29.57 -8.31 -20.22
CA SER A 178 -30.30 -8.24 -18.94
C SER A 178 -30.81 -9.62 -18.51
N LEU A 179 -31.40 -10.38 -19.45
CA LEU A 179 -31.87 -11.76 -19.22
C LEU A 179 -30.73 -12.73 -18.87
N LEU A 180 -29.57 -12.60 -19.54
CA LEU A 180 -28.37 -13.39 -19.27
C LEU A 180 -27.88 -13.12 -17.84
N ARG A 181 -27.68 -11.85 -17.49
CA ARG A 181 -27.20 -11.41 -16.18
C ARG A 181 -28.00 -12.03 -15.03
N GLU A 182 -29.33 -11.95 -15.09
CA GLU A 182 -30.22 -12.49 -14.04
C GLU A 182 -30.03 -13.99 -13.81
N ARG A 183 -29.64 -14.74 -14.84
CA ARG A 183 -29.56 -16.21 -14.80
C ARG A 183 -28.17 -16.74 -14.47
N MET A 184 -27.12 -15.94 -14.65
CA MET A 184 -25.73 -16.39 -14.51
C MET A 184 -25.32 -16.74 -13.07
N TYR A 185 -26.07 -16.29 -12.05
CA TYR A 185 -25.86 -16.68 -10.65
C TYR A 185 -26.27 -18.12 -10.32
N THR A 186 -26.82 -18.86 -11.27
CA THR A 186 -27.17 -20.28 -11.09
C THR A 186 -25.98 -21.12 -10.62
N LYS A 187 -26.23 -22.14 -9.81
CA LYS A 187 -25.22 -23.15 -9.39
C LYS A 187 -25.23 -24.41 -10.26
N LYS A 188 -26.16 -24.51 -11.23
CA LYS A 188 -26.30 -25.69 -12.08
C LYS A 188 -25.21 -25.70 -13.16
N GLN A 189 -24.34 -26.71 -13.12
CA GLN A 189 -23.20 -26.86 -14.03
C GLN A 189 -23.58 -26.69 -15.52
N PHE A 190 -24.55 -27.48 -16.02
CA PHE A 190 -24.94 -27.41 -17.43
C PHE A 190 -25.58 -26.06 -17.81
N THR A 191 -26.33 -25.44 -16.90
CA THR A 191 -26.89 -24.10 -17.12
C THR A 191 -25.78 -23.04 -17.19
N ARG A 192 -24.77 -23.10 -16.32
CA ARG A 192 -23.60 -22.21 -16.39
C ARG A 192 -22.88 -22.37 -17.73
N ARG A 193 -22.67 -23.61 -18.19
CA ARG A 193 -22.08 -23.88 -19.50
C ARG A 193 -22.90 -23.23 -20.62
N PHE A 194 -24.21 -23.45 -20.62
CA PHE A 194 -25.13 -22.87 -21.59
C PHE A 194 -25.04 -21.32 -21.62
N LEU A 195 -25.12 -20.67 -20.46
CA LEU A 195 -25.12 -19.20 -20.35
C LEU A 195 -23.79 -18.58 -20.82
N VAL A 196 -22.64 -19.16 -20.47
CA VAL A 196 -21.33 -18.67 -20.94
C VAL A 196 -21.18 -18.84 -22.45
N GLN A 197 -21.72 -19.91 -23.04
CA GLN A 197 -21.73 -20.09 -24.50
C GLN A 197 -22.60 -19.06 -25.21
N TRP A 198 -23.75 -18.71 -24.64
CA TRP A 198 -24.60 -17.64 -25.18
C TRP A 198 -23.97 -16.27 -25.04
N LEU A 199 -23.28 -15.99 -23.93
CA LEU A 199 -22.50 -14.76 -23.80
C LEU A 199 -21.42 -14.66 -24.89
N LYS A 200 -20.68 -15.75 -25.15
CA LYS A 200 -19.72 -15.79 -26.26
C LYS A 200 -20.37 -15.53 -27.63
N CYS A 201 -21.58 -16.02 -27.85
CA CYS A 201 -22.34 -15.73 -29.07
C CYS A 201 -22.65 -14.23 -29.19
N VAL A 202 -23.13 -13.59 -28.12
CA VAL A 202 -23.37 -12.13 -28.11
C VAL A 202 -22.08 -11.35 -28.36
N MET A 203 -20.97 -11.77 -27.74
CA MET A 203 -19.64 -11.16 -27.94
C MET A 203 -19.13 -11.25 -29.37
N SER A 204 -19.65 -12.19 -30.17
CA SER A 204 -19.25 -12.36 -31.58
C SER A 204 -20.02 -11.46 -32.56
N ILE A 205 -21.05 -10.74 -32.10
CA ILE A 205 -21.85 -9.83 -32.92
C ILE A 205 -21.09 -8.50 -33.08
N PRO A 206 -20.61 -8.14 -34.30
CA PRO A 206 -19.75 -6.98 -34.50
C PRO A 206 -20.38 -5.63 -34.15
N GLU A 207 -21.70 -5.50 -34.30
CA GLU A 207 -22.45 -4.27 -34.06
C GLU A 207 -22.69 -4.01 -32.56
N VAL A 208 -22.48 -5.02 -31.70
CA VAL A 208 -22.76 -4.95 -30.26
C VAL A 208 -21.51 -4.53 -29.50
N ASP A 209 -21.61 -3.42 -28.80
CA ASP A 209 -20.57 -3.00 -27.86
C ASP A 209 -20.75 -3.70 -26.49
N ILE A 210 -20.29 -4.94 -26.41
CA ILE A 210 -20.47 -5.77 -25.20
C ILE A 210 -19.76 -5.22 -23.96
N LEU A 211 -18.77 -4.31 -24.14
CA LEU A 211 -18.04 -3.69 -23.03
C LEU A 211 -18.93 -2.82 -22.16
N VAL A 212 -19.98 -2.21 -22.72
CA VAL A 212 -20.94 -1.38 -21.98
C VAL A 212 -21.68 -2.19 -20.90
N PHE A 213 -21.88 -3.48 -21.14
CA PHE A 213 -22.56 -4.39 -20.22
C PHE A 213 -21.63 -5.12 -19.24
N LEU A 214 -20.31 -4.99 -19.41
CA LEU A 214 -19.33 -5.71 -18.60
C LEU A 214 -19.48 -5.49 -17.09
N PRO A 215 -19.78 -4.28 -16.57
CA PRO A 215 -19.97 -4.09 -15.13
C PRO A 215 -21.05 -5.01 -14.52
N GLU A 216 -22.08 -5.32 -15.30
CA GLU A 216 -23.18 -6.19 -14.88
C GLU A 216 -22.87 -7.68 -15.01
N LEU A 217 -21.97 -8.03 -15.93
CA LEU A 217 -21.62 -9.41 -16.26
C LEU A 217 -20.38 -9.92 -15.51
N LEU A 218 -19.50 -9.03 -15.04
CA LEU A 218 -18.22 -9.39 -14.45
C LEU A 218 -18.35 -10.24 -13.19
N ASP A 219 -19.20 -9.82 -12.25
CA ASP A 219 -19.40 -10.51 -10.97
C ASP A 219 -19.87 -11.97 -11.16
N PRO A 220 -20.96 -12.26 -11.89
CA PRO A 220 -21.40 -13.63 -12.06
C PRO A 220 -20.41 -14.47 -12.89
N LEU A 221 -19.64 -13.87 -13.81
CA LEU A 221 -18.56 -14.58 -14.51
C LEU A 221 -17.44 -15.02 -13.55
N LEU A 222 -17.00 -14.14 -12.66
CA LEU A 222 -16.00 -14.49 -11.65
C LEU A 222 -16.51 -15.58 -10.69
N LEU A 223 -17.81 -15.60 -10.39
CA LEU A 223 -18.43 -16.70 -9.62
C LEU A 223 -18.49 -18.03 -10.40
N ILE A 224 -18.72 -18.00 -11.72
CA ILE A 224 -18.70 -19.20 -12.57
C ILE A 224 -17.27 -19.74 -12.73
N LEU A 225 -16.24 -18.90 -12.64
CA LEU A 225 -14.85 -19.33 -12.69
C LEU A 225 -14.48 -20.32 -11.57
N GLY A 226 -15.16 -20.25 -10.41
CA GLY A 226 -15.01 -21.21 -9.31
C GLY A 226 -15.79 -22.52 -9.47
N ASP A 227 -16.34 -22.81 -10.67
CA ASP A 227 -17.10 -24.04 -10.91
C ASP A 227 -16.21 -25.30 -10.73
N PRO A 228 -16.71 -26.39 -10.12
CA PRO A 228 -15.94 -27.63 -9.98
C PRO A 228 -15.56 -28.27 -11.32
N SER A 229 -16.30 -27.99 -12.40
CA SER A 229 -16.01 -28.50 -13.75
C SER A 229 -14.87 -27.76 -14.42
N LYS A 230 -13.77 -28.48 -14.70
CA LYS A 230 -12.61 -27.91 -15.43
C LYS A 230 -12.99 -27.35 -16.81
N GLU A 231 -13.94 -27.98 -17.51
CA GLU A 231 -14.41 -27.51 -18.80
C GLU A 231 -15.07 -26.12 -18.70
N ILE A 232 -15.94 -25.93 -17.70
CA ILE A 232 -16.60 -24.64 -17.45
C ILE A 232 -15.59 -23.58 -17.03
N ARG A 233 -14.65 -23.93 -16.15
CA ARG A 233 -13.57 -23.01 -15.77
C ARG A 233 -12.77 -22.55 -16.97
N ASN A 234 -12.33 -23.47 -17.82
CA ASN A 234 -11.56 -23.13 -19.03
C ASN A 234 -12.37 -22.24 -19.99
N MET A 235 -13.65 -22.55 -20.16
CA MET A 235 -14.53 -21.75 -21.02
C MET A 235 -14.73 -20.34 -20.46
N CYS A 236 -14.97 -20.21 -19.15
CA CYS A 236 -15.11 -18.93 -18.48
C CYS A 236 -13.80 -18.12 -18.49
N GLN A 237 -12.65 -18.78 -18.30
CA GLN A 237 -11.33 -18.15 -18.42
C GLN A 237 -11.10 -17.61 -19.83
N SER A 238 -11.48 -18.36 -20.87
CA SER A 238 -11.40 -17.90 -22.25
C SER A 238 -12.28 -16.68 -22.48
N THR A 239 -13.53 -16.69 -21.98
CA THR A 239 -14.43 -15.52 -22.07
C THR A 239 -13.85 -14.30 -21.37
N LEU A 240 -13.33 -14.45 -20.15
CA LEU A 240 -12.69 -13.36 -19.41
C LEU A 240 -11.43 -12.85 -20.13
N GLY A 241 -10.63 -13.71 -20.76
CA GLY A 241 -9.47 -13.32 -21.55
C GLY A 241 -9.82 -12.55 -22.83
N GLU A 242 -10.95 -12.89 -23.47
CA GLU A 242 -11.50 -12.13 -24.59
C GLU A 242 -11.91 -10.72 -24.13
N PHE A 243 -12.61 -10.59 -23.00
CA PHE A 243 -12.91 -9.28 -22.40
C PHE A 243 -11.65 -8.48 -22.10
N GLN A 244 -10.62 -9.08 -21.50
CA GLN A 244 -9.34 -8.39 -21.26
C GLN A 244 -8.72 -7.86 -22.56
N THR A 245 -8.75 -8.66 -23.62
CA THR A 245 -8.22 -8.25 -24.94
C THR A 245 -9.02 -7.09 -25.52
N MET A 246 -10.35 -7.08 -25.36
CA MET A 246 -11.22 -5.98 -25.80
C MET A 246 -10.97 -4.70 -25.00
N ILE A 247 -10.86 -4.80 -23.67
CA ILE A 247 -10.55 -3.69 -22.77
C ILE A 247 -9.21 -3.03 -23.15
N GLN A 248 -8.18 -3.82 -23.46
CA GLN A 248 -6.88 -3.31 -23.89
C GLN A 248 -6.94 -2.56 -25.22
N LYS A 249 -7.84 -2.95 -26.13
CA LYS A 249 -8.03 -2.28 -27.43
C LYS A 249 -8.86 -1.01 -27.33
N SER A 250 -9.80 -0.95 -26.39
CA SER A 250 -10.74 0.17 -26.27
C SER A 250 -11.04 0.50 -24.80
N PRO A 251 -10.06 1.03 -24.04
CA PRO A 251 -10.22 1.30 -22.61
C PRO A 251 -11.25 2.41 -22.34
N ASP A 252 -11.44 3.36 -23.25
CA ASP A 252 -12.35 4.50 -23.08
C ASP A 252 -13.83 4.11 -22.98
N LYS A 253 -14.17 2.88 -23.41
CA LYS A 253 -15.54 2.34 -23.38
C LYS A 253 -15.88 1.61 -22.09
N VAL A 254 -14.90 1.43 -21.20
CA VAL A 254 -15.03 0.59 -20.01
C VAL A 254 -15.41 1.44 -18.81
N ASP A 255 -16.52 1.08 -18.16
CA ASP A 255 -16.90 1.71 -16.89
C ASP A 255 -16.12 1.09 -15.73
N PHE A 256 -14.89 1.57 -15.56
CA PHE A 256 -14.02 1.17 -14.48
C PHE A 256 -14.66 1.42 -13.10
N ASN A 257 -15.49 2.46 -12.94
CA ASN A 257 -16.05 2.83 -11.65
C ASN A 257 -16.98 1.77 -11.08
N ASN A 258 -17.87 1.25 -11.93
CA ASN A 258 -18.82 0.21 -11.54
C ASN A 258 -18.17 -1.18 -11.43
N MET A 259 -16.99 -1.38 -12.02
CA MET A 259 -16.24 -2.64 -11.93
C MET A 259 -15.27 -2.71 -10.74
N ALA A 260 -14.82 -1.57 -10.21
CA ALA A 260 -13.76 -1.51 -9.19
C ALA A 260 -14.07 -2.38 -7.96
N ASN A 261 -15.24 -2.20 -7.35
CA ASN A 261 -15.63 -2.92 -6.13
C ASN A 261 -15.82 -4.43 -6.39
N ILE A 262 -16.27 -4.82 -7.57
CA ILE A 262 -16.40 -6.22 -7.97
C ILE A 262 -15.01 -6.87 -7.97
N ILE A 263 -14.04 -6.27 -8.67
CA ILE A 263 -12.67 -6.79 -8.74
C ILE A 263 -12.03 -6.84 -7.35
N ILE A 264 -12.16 -5.78 -6.56
CA ILE A 264 -11.60 -5.71 -5.19
C ILE A 264 -12.16 -6.82 -4.30
N THR A 265 -13.48 -7.07 -4.39
CA THR A 265 -14.14 -8.12 -3.61
C THR A 265 -13.63 -9.51 -3.99
N HIS A 266 -13.58 -9.82 -5.28
CA HIS A 266 -13.11 -11.14 -5.75
C HIS A 266 -11.60 -11.34 -5.62
N SER A 267 -10.80 -10.26 -5.58
CA SER A 267 -9.37 -10.32 -5.21
C SER A 267 -9.12 -10.76 -3.76
N GLN A 268 -10.15 -10.80 -2.93
CA GLN A 268 -10.10 -11.28 -1.54
C GLN A 268 -10.78 -12.66 -1.39
N SER A 269 -11.13 -13.33 -2.50
CA SER A 269 -11.78 -14.64 -2.47
C SER A 269 -10.88 -15.73 -1.85
N GLU A 270 -11.49 -16.66 -1.14
CA GLU A 270 -10.82 -17.89 -0.64
C GLU A 270 -10.51 -18.88 -1.78
N ASP A 271 -11.24 -18.80 -2.90
CA ASP A 271 -10.92 -19.59 -4.09
C ASP A 271 -9.70 -18.98 -4.79
N LEU A 272 -8.58 -19.69 -4.72
CA LEU A 272 -7.29 -19.25 -5.25
C LEU A 272 -7.33 -18.91 -6.74
N LEU A 273 -8.17 -19.59 -7.54
CA LEU A 273 -8.28 -19.29 -8.96
C LEU A 273 -9.04 -17.98 -9.18
N ILE A 274 -10.15 -17.77 -8.46
CA ILE A 274 -10.89 -16.50 -8.50
C ILE A 274 -9.99 -15.35 -8.03
N GLN A 275 -9.29 -15.55 -6.92
CA GLN A 275 -8.36 -14.58 -6.35
C GLN A 275 -7.26 -14.20 -7.35
N GLU A 276 -6.57 -15.19 -7.93
CA GLU A 276 -5.50 -14.98 -8.91
C GLU A 276 -6.00 -14.22 -10.14
N ARG A 277 -7.16 -14.62 -10.70
CA ARG A 277 -7.71 -13.97 -11.90
C ARG A 277 -8.14 -12.55 -11.60
N SER A 278 -8.77 -12.31 -10.46
CA SER A 278 -9.21 -10.98 -10.03
C SER A 278 -8.03 -10.05 -9.77
N LEU A 279 -6.96 -10.53 -9.12
CA LEU A 279 -5.71 -9.76 -8.96
C LEU A 279 -5.04 -9.44 -10.30
N ASN A 280 -5.04 -10.35 -11.27
CA ASN A 280 -4.53 -10.05 -12.62
C ASN A 280 -5.38 -8.97 -13.31
N TRP A 281 -6.70 -9.03 -13.18
CA TRP A 281 -7.60 -7.96 -13.64
C TRP A 281 -7.29 -6.64 -12.94
N LEU A 282 -7.05 -6.66 -11.63
CA LEU A 282 -6.71 -5.48 -10.84
C LEU A 282 -5.41 -4.81 -11.34
N VAL A 283 -4.38 -5.59 -11.72
CA VAL A 283 -3.16 -5.04 -12.33
C VAL A 283 -3.46 -4.28 -13.62
N HIS A 284 -4.26 -4.88 -14.52
CA HIS A 284 -4.66 -4.21 -15.77
C HIS A 284 -5.51 -2.98 -15.49
N PHE A 285 -6.43 -3.07 -14.54
CA PHE A 285 -7.30 -1.98 -14.11
C PHE A 285 -6.48 -0.78 -13.62
N ILE A 286 -5.48 -1.01 -12.75
CA ILE A 286 -4.53 0.02 -12.29
C ILE A 286 -3.81 0.68 -13.47
N SER A 287 -3.36 -0.11 -14.45
CA SER A 287 -2.61 0.41 -15.60
C SER A 287 -3.45 1.24 -16.57
N LEU A 288 -4.73 0.89 -16.74
CA LEU A 288 -5.61 1.49 -17.75
C LEU A 288 -6.43 2.66 -17.20
N ALA A 289 -6.99 2.52 -16.00
CA ALA A 289 -7.86 3.54 -15.40
C ALA A 289 -7.08 4.69 -14.74
N GLY A 290 -5.77 4.53 -14.51
CA GLY A 290 -4.89 5.59 -14.03
C GLY A 290 -5.39 6.24 -12.71
N SER A 291 -5.52 7.56 -12.69
CA SER A 291 -5.93 8.31 -11.49
C SER A 291 -7.35 7.99 -11.00
N VAL A 292 -8.22 7.46 -11.87
CA VAL A 292 -9.60 7.08 -11.49
C VAL A 292 -9.60 5.99 -10.41
N VAL A 293 -8.54 5.19 -10.35
CA VAL A 293 -8.38 4.09 -9.37
C VAL A 293 -8.16 4.61 -7.95
N LEU A 294 -7.67 5.84 -7.79
CA LEU A 294 -7.24 6.39 -6.50
C LEU A 294 -8.38 6.54 -5.48
N LYS A 295 -9.63 6.72 -5.93
CA LYS A 295 -10.80 6.74 -5.01
C LYS A 295 -11.11 5.38 -4.38
N TYR A 296 -10.60 4.29 -4.95
CA TYR A 296 -10.77 2.92 -4.43
C TYR A 296 -9.50 2.42 -3.73
N LEU A 297 -8.52 3.29 -3.48
CA LEU A 297 -7.19 2.91 -3.01
C LEU A 297 -7.23 2.12 -1.70
N SER A 298 -8.09 2.49 -0.74
CA SER A 298 -8.24 1.75 0.53
C SER A 298 -8.67 0.30 0.31
N GLY A 299 -9.71 0.06 -0.49
CA GLY A 299 -10.18 -1.28 -0.83
C GLY A 299 -9.14 -2.10 -1.60
N ILE A 300 -8.43 -1.48 -2.54
CA ILE A 300 -7.35 -2.11 -3.30
C ILE A 300 -6.20 -2.52 -2.38
N LEU A 301 -5.80 -1.66 -1.44
CA LEU A 301 -4.77 -1.97 -0.46
C LEU A 301 -5.21 -3.10 0.47
N GLY A 302 -6.48 -3.11 0.91
CA GLY A 302 -7.06 -4.21 1.69
C GLY A 302 -7.03 -5.54 0.94
N ALA A 303 -7.15 -5.55 -0.39
CA ALA A 303 -7.00 -6.76 -1.19
C ALA A 303 -5.54 -7.17 -1.41
N ILE A 304 -4.63 -6.22 -1.62
CA ILE A 304 -3.23 -6.50 -2.00
C ILE A 304 -2.37 -6.84 -0.78
N LEU A 305 -2.44 -6.07 0.31
CA LEU A 305 -1.50 -6.18 1.44
C LEU A 305 -1.52 -7.55 2.15
N PRO A 306 -2.68 -8.19 2.41
CA PRO A 306 -2.72 -9.53 2.97
C PRO A 306 -2.04 -10.57 2.07
N THR A 307 -2.20 -10.44 0.75
CA THR A 307 -1.66 -11.41 -0.21
C THR A 307 -0.13 -11.38 -0.34
N LEU A 308 0.52 -10.33 0.20
CA LEU A 308 1.98 -10.25 0.28
C LEU A 308 2.57 -11.15 1.36
N ALA A 309 1.75 -11.62 2.30
CA ALA A 309 2.17 -12.32 3.52
C ALA A 309 2.68 -13.73 3.29
N HIS A 310 2.21 -14.42 2.24
CA HIS A 310 2.50 -15.84 2.02
C HIS A 310 4.01 -16.07 1.79
N GLU A 311 4.61 -16.86 2.69
CA GLU A 311 5.99 -17.33 2.56
C GLU A 311 6.14 -18.27 1.35
N ASP A 312 7.36 -18.38 0.81
CA ASP A 312 7.71 -19.09 -0.42
C ASP A 312 7.52 -20.64 -0.38
N VAL A 313 6.71 -21.13 0.56
CA VAL A 313 6.58 -22.54 0.94
C VAL A 313 5.74 -23.34 -0.07
N GLN A 314 4.86 -22.69 -0.85
CA GLN A 314 4.02 -23.37 -1.84
C GLN A 314 4.03 -22.64 -3.19
N GLN A 315 4.53 -23.31 -4.23
CA GLN A 315 4.56 -22.80 -5.61
C GLN A 315 3.20 -22.26 -6.09
N LEU A 316 2.10 -22.83 -5.61
CA LEU A 316 0.73 -22.43 -5.96
C LEU A 316 0.41 -20.97 -5.57
N PHE A 317 0.94 -20.48 -4.44
CA PHE A 317 0.72 -19.10 -3.97
C PHE A 317 1.72 -18.09 -4.56
N SER A 318 2.81 -18.56 -5.19
CA SER A 318 3.86 -17.69 -5.73
C SER A 318 3.34 -16.75 -6.82
N HIS A 319 2.46 -17.24 -7.70
CA HIS A 319 1.88 -16.44 -8.78
C HIS A 319 0.91 -15.36 -8.27
N ILE A 320 0.12 -15.67 -7.25
CA ILE A 320 -0.79 -14.73 -6.58
C ILE A 320 0.02 -13.60 -5.94
N ARG A 321 1.04 -13.96 -5.15
CA ARG A 321 1.93 -12.99 -4.49
C ARG A 321 2.67 -12.12 -5.50
N GLU A 322 3.20 -12.69 -6.58
CA GLU A 322 3.90 -11.92 -7.61
C GLU A 322 2.97 -10.96 -8.34
N THR A 323 1.71 -11.37 -8.57
CA THR A 323 0.68 -10.49 -9.15
C THR A 323 0.33 -9.36 -8.19
N ALA A 324 0.19 -9.64 -6.89
CA ALA A 324 -0.01 -8.62 -5.87
C ALA A 324 1.16 -7.64 -5.76
N LYS A 325 2.41 -8.11 -5.85
CA LYS A 325 3.60 -7.24 -5.90
C LYS A 325 3.57 -6.31 -7.12
N ARG A 326 3.23 -6.84 -8.30
CA ARG A 326 3.08 -6.03 -9.53
C ARG A 326 1.98 -4.99 -9.40
N ALA A 327 0.83 -5.36 -8.83
CA ALA A 327 -0.26 -4.43 -8.53
C ALA A 327 0.20 -3.32 -7.57
N ASN A 328 0.85 -3.71 -6.47
CA ASN A 328 1.38 -2.80 -5.45
C ASN A 328 2.33 -1.75 -6.04
N VAL A 329 3.31 -2.18 -6.83
CA VAL A 329 4.28 -1.28 -7.49
C VAL A 329 3.59 -0.36 -8.49
N SER A 330 2.62 -0.87 -9.24
CA SER A 330 1.88 -0.07 -10.23
C SER A 330 1.02 0.99 -9.56
N LEU A 331 0.39 0.65 -8.44
CA LEU A 331 -0.42 1.55 -7.64
C LEU A 331 0.41 2.68 -7.01
N MET A 332 1.58 2.36 -6.46
CA MET A 332 2.49 3.38 -5.91
C MET A 332 2.91 4.43 -6.96
N LYS A 333 3.08 4.03 -8.23
CA LYS A 333 3.45 4.94 -9.32
C LYS A 333 2.37 5.98 -9.63
N LEU A 334 1.10 5.71 -9.31
CA LEU A 334 0.00 6.66 -9.51
C LEU A 334 0.02 7.81 -8.49
N ILE A 335 0.64 7.61 -7.33
CA ILE A 335 0.83 8.68 -6.35
C ILE A 335 1.97 9.59 -6.82
N THR A 336 1.61 10.80 -7.23
CA THR A 336 2.55 11.80 -7.72
C THR A 336 2.42 13.10 -6.90
N PRO A 337 3.48 13.94 -6.86
CA PRO A 337 3.42 15.22 -6.15
C PRO A 337 2.41 16.21 -6.71
N ALA A 338 1.88 15.97 -7.92
CA ALA A 338 0.84 16.79 -8.49
C ALA A 338 -0.49 16.71 -7.72
N LEU A 339 -0.72 15.63 -6.98
CA LEU A 339 -1.92 15.44 -6.16
C LEU A 339 -1.97 16.40 -4.95
N ASP A 340 -0.82 16.93 -4.55
CA ASP A 340 -0.69 17.86 -3.41
C ASP A 340 -0.69 19.34 -3.86
N LYS A 341 -1.04 19.64 -5.13
CA LYS A 341 -1.05 21.02 -5.70
C LYS A 341 -2.44 21.66 -5.64
N GLU A 342 -2.51 22.98 -5.45
CA GLU A 342 -3.75 23.78 -5.57
C GLU A 342 -4.38 23.68 -6.98
N GLN A 343 -5.72 23.69 -7.03
CA GLN A 343 -6.43 24.13 -8.23
C GLN A 343 -6.24 25.64 -8.37
N THR A 344 -5.51 26.10 -9.38
CA THR A 344 -5.62 27.49 -9.81
C THR A 344 -7.01 27.66 -10.41
N ASP A 345 -7.95 28.15 -9.60
CA ASP A 345 -9.23 28.65 -10.08
C ASP A 345 -8.95 29.73 -11.15
N GLN A 346 -9.13 29.36 -12.42
CA GLN A 346 -9.04 30.28 -13.56
C GLN A 346 -10.11 31.39 -13.50
N THR A 347 -11.04 31.34 -12.54
CA THR A 347 -12.16 32.27 -12.38
C THR A 347 -11.78 33.59 -11.68
N PHE A 348 -10.60 33.72 -11.07
CA PHE A 348 -10.14 34.99 -10.49
C PHE A 348 -9.42 35.93 -11.48
N PHE A 349 -9.22 35.51 -12.74
CA PHE A 349 -8.45 36.28 -13.72
C PHE A 349 -9.25 37.29 -14.55
N SER A 350 -10.50 37.61 -14.21
CA SER A 350 -11.31 38.46 -15.10
C SER A 350 -11.44 39.93 -14.76
N ASN A 351 -11.11 40.47 -13.57
CA ASN A 351 -11.42 41.91 -13.36
C ASN A 351 -10.62 42.75 -12.35
N HIS A 352 -9.42 42.38 -11.91
CA HIS A 352 -8.53 43.36 -11.29
C HIS A 352 -7.08 43.20 -11.77
N ARG A 353 -6.57 44.23 -12.47
CA ARG A 353 -5.14 44.45 -12.68
C ARG A 353 -4.47 44.61 -11.31
N SER A 354 -3.96 43.54 -10.74
CA SER A 354 -2.91 43.54 -9.72
C SER A 354 -2.23 42.17 -9.75
N PRO A 355 -0.96 42.07 -10.18
CA PRO A 355 -0.21 40.82 -10.10
C PRO A 355 -0.09 40.40 -8.64
N ILE A 356 -0.26 39.10 -8.40
CA ILE A 356 -0.05 38.39 -7.14
C ILE A 356 1.13 39.01 -6.36
N TYR A 357 0.84 39.61 -5.21
CA TYR A 357 1.83 40.23 -4.34
C TYR A 357 2.76 39.16 -3.75
N TYR A 358 3.96 39.03 -4.31
CA TYR A 358 5.13 38.56 -3.57
C TYR A 358 5.54 39.65 -2.58
N TYR A 359 4.97 39.68 -1.38
CA TYR A 359 5.54 40.50 -0.31
C TYR A 359 6.77 39.81 0.28
N ALA A 360 7.93 40.06 -0.31
CA ALA A 360 9.20 39.94 0.39
C ALA A 360 9.27 41.08 1.42
N ILE A 361 8.89 40.81 2.67
CA ILE A 361 9.11 41.78 3.75
C ILE A 361 10.59 41.69 4.17
N VAL A 362 11.38 42.66 3.70
CA VAL A 362 12.78 42.85 4.10
C VAL A 362 12.80 43.43 5.51
N TYR A 363 13.12 42.63 6.53
CA TYR A 363 13.47 43.15 7.85
C TYR A 363 14.96 43.50 7.87
N ASN A 364 15.26 44.79 8.06
CA ASN A 364 16.61 45.28 8.27
C ASN A 364 16.98 45.13 9.75
N TYR A 365 17.76 44.11 10.12
CA TYR A 365 18.26 43.94 11.48
C TYR A 365 19.51 44.82 11.68
N GLN A 366 19.30 46.13 11.77
CA GLN A 366 20.24 47.04 12.39
C GLN A 366 19.49 47.80 13.48
N ASN A 367 19.74 47.45 14.73
CA ASN A 367 20.00 48.35 15.87
C ASN A 367 19.74 47.64 17.20
N ASN A 368 20.82 47.27 17.89
CA ASN A 368 21.11 47.74 19.26
C ASN A 368 22.40 47.10 19.79
N VAL A 369 23.55 47.49 19.23
CA VAL A 369 24.81 47.61 19.98
C VAL A 369 25.57 48.78 19.37
N THR A 370 25.54 49.94 20.02
CA THR A 370 26.47 51.03 19.73
C THR A 370 27.87 50.62 20.17
N ASN A 371 28.83 50.77 19.25
CA ASN A 371 30.28 50.53 19.36
C ASN A 371 30.75 49.08 19.15
N VAL A 372 31.32 48.80 17.96
CA VAL A 372 32.77 48.64 17.73
C VAL A 372 33.04 48.26 16.25
N ALA A 373 34.03 48.96 15.69
CA ALA A 373 34.94 48.61 14.58
C ALA A 373 34.43 48.00 13.25
N LYS A 374 34.82 48.71 12.18
CA LYS A 374 34.91 48.27 10.79
C LYS A 374 35.73 46.96 10.66
N SER A 375 35.12 45.87 10.22
CA SER A 375 35.78 44.89 9.32
C SER A 375 34.79 43.92 8.64
N ALA A 376 34.86 43.92 7.30
CA ALA A 376 34.60 42.84 6.33
C ALA A 376 33.25 42.09 6.30
N ASN A 377 32.51 42.36 5.21
CA ASN A 377 31.43 41.60 4.56
C ASN A 377 30.17 41.22 5.38
N PRO A 378 29.04 41.95 5.20
CA PRO A 378 27.74 41.45 5.65
C PRO A 378 27.25 40.39 4.65
N THR A 379 27.23 39.13 5.06
CA THR A 379 26.47 38.09 4.35
C THR A 379 24.98 38.37 4.56
N PHE A 380 24.31 38.92 3.53
CA PHE A 380 22.86 39.15 3.56
C PHE A 380 22.13 37.80 3.53
N TYR A 381 21.56 37.39 4.66
CA TYR A 381 20.63 36.27 4.71
C TYR A 381 19.24 36.75 4.30
N PHE A 382 18.79 36.36 3.11
CA PHE A 382 17.41 36.60 2.65
C PHE A 382 16.46 35.63 3.38
N VAL A 383 15.58 36.16 4.22
CA VAL A 383 14.48 35.38 4.82
C VAL A 383 13.22 35.61 3.97
N VAL A 384 12.82 34.61 3.20
CA VAL A 384 11.56 34.63 2.44
C VAL A 384 10.49 33.92 3.27
N LYS A 385 9.46 34.66 3.69
CA LYS A 385 8.32 34.12 4.45
C LYS A 385 7.24 33.71 3.46
N PHE A 386 7.07 32.42 3.21
CA PHE A 386 5.96 31.93 2.38
C PHE A 386 4.75 31.62 3.27
N HIS A 387 3.63 32.31 3.05
CA HIS A 387 2.33 31.89 3.55
C HIS A 387 1.70 30.98 2.50
N PHE A 388 1.70 29.68 2.73
CA PHE A 388 0.98 28.74 1.88
C PHE A 388 -0.31 28.31 2.57
N ASN A 389 -1.45 28.82 2.10
CA ASN A 389 -2.77 28.28 2.42
C ASN A 389 -3.02 27.05 1.54
N PHE A 390 -2.27 25.96 1.75
CA PHE A 390 -2.47 24.72 0.98
C PHE A 390 -3.83 24.11 1.32
N LYS A 391 -4.75 24.04 0.35
CA LYS A 391 -5.82 23.04 0.34
C LYS A 391 -5.37 21.88 -0.55
N PRO A 392 -5.06 20.70 0.01
CA PRO A 392 -4.61 19.56 -0.78
C PRO A 392 -5.70 19.09 -1.75
N ASN A 393 -5.31 18.83 -2.99
CA ASN A 393 -6.20 18.42 -4.09
C ASN A 393 -6.26 16.89 -4.19
N THR A 394 -6.45 16.22 -3.06
CA THR A 394 -6.50 14.76 -3.02
C THR A 394 -7.94 14.28 -2.94
N ASN A 395 -8.48 13.75 -4.04
CA ASN A 395 -9.63 12.84 -4.03
C ASN A 395 -9.27 11.45 -3.44
N LEU A 396 -8.26 11.39 -2.55
CA LEU A 396 -7.80 10.16 -1.91
C LEU A 396 -8.58 9.96 -0.61
N PRO A 397 -9.11 8.75 -0.34
CA PRO A 397 -9.74 8.41 0.93
C PRO A 397 -8.66 8.17 2.00
N LEU A 398 -7.93 9.23 2.39
CA LEU A 398 -6.73 9.13 3.25
C LEU A 398 -7.04 8.55 4.63
N THR A 399 -8.21 8.87 5.20
CA THR A 399 -8.66 8.28 6.47
C THR A 399 -8.73 6.76 6.36
N GLU A 400 -9.45 6.26 5.35
CA GLU A 400 -9.65 4.82 5.12
C GLU A 400 -8.35 4.12 4.75
N ILE A 401 -7.46 4.80 4.00
CA ILE A 401 -6.12 4.28 3.68
C ILE A 401 -5.28 4.12 4.95
N VAL A 402 -5.28 5.13 5.82
CA VAL A 402 -4.55 5.08 7.10
C VAL A 402 -5.13 4.00 8.00
N ASP A 403 -6.45 3.82 8.02
CA ASP A 403 -7.10 2.73 8.78
C ASP A 403 -6.59 1.36 8.31
N VAL A 404 -6.59 1.10 7.00
CA VAL A 404 -6.03 -0.12 6.40
C VAL A 404 -4.56 -0.30 6.78
N PHE A 405 -3.75 0.76 6.72
CA PHE A 405 -2.35 0.67 7.14
C PHE A 405 -2.19 0.31 8.61
N THR A 406 -2.96 0.94 9.51
CA THR A 406 -2.87 0.64 10.94
C THR A 406 -3.27 -0.80 11.26
N GLU A 407 -4.30 -1.32 10.60
CA GLU A 407 -4.71 -2.73 10.74
C GLU A 407 -3.60 -3.69 10.28
N HIS A 408 -3.03 -3.44 9.10
CA HIS A 408 -2.04 -4.33 8.49
C HIS A 408 -0.64 -4.21 9.09
N LEU A 409 -0.35 -3.14 9.85
CA LEU A 409 0.88 -3.02 10.63
C LEU A 409 0.93 -4.02 11.78
N ASP A 410 -0.23 -4.46 12.30
CA ASP A 410 -0.33 -5.42 13.42
C ASP A 410 -0.33 -6.88 12.95
N PHE A 411 -0.29 -7.14 11.63
CA PHE A 411 -0.20 -8.49 11.09
C PHE A 411 1.17 -9.12 11.37
N ASP A 412 1.22 -10.43 11.57
CA ASP A 412 2.46 -11.15 11.88
C ASP A 412 3.50 -11.08 10.75
N SER A 413 3.04 -11.02 9.49
CA SER A 413 3.93 -11.09 8.34
C SER A 413 4.85 -9.87 8.19
N THR A 414 6.16 -10.13 8.22
CA THR A 414 7.22 -9.15 7.98
C THR A 414 7.08 -8.45 6.62
N TYR A 415 6.62 -9.15 5.58
CA TYR A 415 6.46 -8.59 4.24
C TYR A 415 5.30 -7.59 4.17
N THR A 416 4.17 -7.91 4.79
CA THR A 416 3.00 -7.02 4.85
C THR A 416 3.34 -5.75 5.64
N LYS A 417 3.94 -5.89 6.84
CA LYS A 417 4.43 -4.75 7.64
C LYS A 417 5.39 -3.88 6.85
N SER A 418 6.37 -4.48 6.18
CA SER A 418 7.34 -3.76 5.34
C SER A 418 6.68 -3.02 4.18
N ALA A 419 5.70 -3.63 3.52
CA ALA A 419 4.95 -3.01 2.42
C ALA A 419 4.14 -1.80 2.91
N VAL A 420 3.48 -1.91 4.07
CA VAL A 420 2.73 -0.81 4.68
C VAL A 420 3.65 0.35 5.05
N ILE A 421 4.78 0.09 5.70
CA ILE A 421 5.73 1.16 6.05
C ILE A 421 6.25 1.86 4.79
N ARG A 422 6.58 1.11 3.74
CA ARG A 422 6.98 1.70 2.45
C ARG A 422 5.89 2.56 1.82
N TRP A 423 4.62 2.15 1.93
CA TRP A 423 3.50 2.96 1.49
C TRP A 423 3.40 4.28 2.25
N ILE A 424 3.46 4.23 3.58
CA ILE A 424 3.44 5.42 4.43
C ILE A 424 4.59 6.35 4.06
N THR A 425 5.82 5.84 3.96
CA THR A 425 6.98 6.64 3.54
C THR A 425 6.79 7.24 2.15
N HIS A 426 6.23 6.49 1.20
CA HIS A 426 5.95 6.99 -0.14
C HIS A 426 4.92 8.12 -0.14
N LEU A 427 3.86 8.02 0.67
CA LEU A 427 2.89 9.10 0.84
C LEU A 427 3.52 10.33 1.49
N LEU A 428 4.35 10.17 2.52
CA LEU A 428 5.09 11.26 3.17
C LEU A 428 6.01 11.99 2.18
N ILE A 429 6.64 11.28 1.25
CA ILE A 429 7.52 11.87 0.24
C ILE A 429 6.71 12.56 -0.88
N LYS A 430 5.59 11.98 -1.30
CA LYS A 430 4.87 12.42 -2.51
C LYS A 430 3.75 13.41 -2.23
N ILE A 431 3.01 13.26 -1.14
CA ILE A 431 1.87 14.09 -0.77
C ILE A 431 1.97 14.55 0.69
N PRO A 432 3.11 15.15 1.11
CA PRO A 432 3.38 15.49 2.51
C PRO A 432 2.28 16.36 3.14
N TYR A 433 1.71 17.35 2.44
CA TYR A 433 0.73 18.24 3.06
C TYR A 433 -0.58 17.51 3.35
N SER A 434 -1.04 16.68 2.41
CA SER A 434 -2.27 15.88 2.58
C SER A 434 -2.16 14.84 3.69
N ILE A 435 -1.05 14.10 3.75
CA ILE A 435 -0.91 12.99 4.70
C ILE A 435 -0.60 13.48 6.13
N PHE A 436 -0.07 14.70 6.27
CA PHE A 436 0.31 15.24 7.58
C PHE A 436 -0.88 15.49 8.51
N ASP A 437 -2.09 15.70 7.98
CA ASP A 437 -3.31 15.75 8.79
C ASP A 437 -3.58 14.45 9.56
N HIS A 438 -3.05 13.33 9.08
CA HIS A 438 -3.18 12.01 9.70
C HIS A 438 -1.91 11.54 10.42
N VAL A 439 -0.83 12.33 10.42
CA VAL A 439 0.50 11.85 10.86
C VAL A 439 0.56 11.49 12.33
N GLU A 440 -0.24 12.08 13.23
CA GLU A 440 -0.24 11.70 14.65
C GLU A 440 -0.65 10.24 14.86
N LYS A 441 -1.66 9.77 14.12
CA LYS A 441 -2.11 8.38 14.16
C LYS A 441 -1.02 7.47 13.59
N ILE A 442 -0.49 7.82 12.42
CA ILE A 442 0.56 7.06 11.74
C ILE A 442 1.81 6.96 12.63
N PHE A 443 2.26 8.08 13.20
CA PHE A 443 3.42 8.17 14.08
C PHE A 443 3.26 7.23 15.28
N THR A 444 2.09 7.24 15.93
CA THR A 444 1.84 6.39 17.10
C THR A 444 1.92 4.90 16.76
N GLU A 445 1.34 4.48 15.64
CA GLU A 445 1.32 3.07 15.23
C GLU A 445 2.68 2.59 14.68
N VAL A 446 3.34 3.41 13.85
CA VAL A 446 4.66 3.09 13.31
C VAL A 446 5.72 3.03 14.42
N MET A 447 5.64 3.88 15.45
CA MET A 447 6.57 3.85 16.60
C MET A 447 6.60 2.49 17.31
N LYS A 448 5.48 1.75 17.34
CA LYS A 448 5.42 0.43 17.99
C LYS A 448 6.30 -0.60 17.28
N ARG A 449 6.63 -0.40 16.01
CA ARG A 449 7.43 -1.33 15.20
C ARG A 449 8.93 -1.27 15.46
N LEU A 450 9.42 -0.33 16.29
CA LEU A 450 10.82 -0.32 16.73
C LEU A 450 11.22 -1.55 17.57
N SER A 451 10.24 -2.20 18.20
CA SER A 451 10.42 -3.45 18.95
C SER A 451 10.11 -4.70 18.12
N ASP A 452 9.89 -4.58 16.80
CA ASP A 452 9.59 -5.72 15.93
C ASP A 452 10.78 -6.69 15.84
N PRO A 453 10.60 -8.01 15.89
CA PRO A 453 11.69 -8.97 15.82
C PRO A 453 12.54 -8.87 14.54
N ALA A 454 11.98 -8.41 13.41
CA ALA A 454 12.69 -8.31 12.15
C ALA A 454 13.44 -6.98 12.00
N ASP A 455 14.76 -7.04 11.81
CA ASP A 455 15.61 -5.85 11.67
C ASP A 455 15.23 -5.00 10.44
N ASP A 456 14.80 -5.62 9.34
CA ASP A 456 14.33 -4.92 8.14
C ASP A 456 13.09 -4.05 8.42
N VAL A 457 12.17 -4.51 9.27
CA VAL A 457 10.98 -3.74 9.66
C VAL A 457 11.39 -2.55 10.52
N VAL A 458 12.34 -2.75 11.45
CA VAL A 458 12.87 -1.65 12.27
C VAL A 458 13.59 -0.62 11.41
N LEU A 459 14.40 -1.06 10.43
CA LEU A 459 15.09 -0.15 9.51
C LEU A 459 14.10 0.72 8.73
N LEU A 460 13.09 0.12 8.11
CA LEU A 460 12.03 0.85 7.40
C LEU A 460 11.25 1.79 8.34
N THR A 461 11.02 1.37 9.58
CA THR A 461 10.38 2.20 10.61
C THR A 461 11.20 3.46 10.90
N LEU A 462 12.52 3.33 11.03
CA LEU A 462 13.43 4.45 11.27
C LEU A 462 13.51 5.39 10.06
N GLU A 463 13.51 4.85 8.84
CA GLU A 463 13.44 5.65 7.61
C GLU A 463 12.14 6.46 7.53
N CYS A 464 11.00 5.82 7.83
CA CYS A 464 9.69 6.47 7.88
C CYS A 464 9.65 7.58 8.94
N MET A 465 10.16 7.32 10.14
CA MET A 465 10.26 8.31 11.21
C MET A 465 11.17 9.48 10.86
N ALA A 466 12.29 9.20 10.18
CA ALA A 466 13.20 10.23 9.71
C ALA A 466 12.56 11.13 8.63
N GLU A 467 11.77 10.54 7.73
CA GLU A 467 11.00 11.29 6.74
C GLU A 467 9.95 12.20 7.41
N MET A 468 9.20 11.68 8.39
CA MET A 468 8.26 12.51 9.17
C MET A 468 8.98 13.67 9.88
N ALA A 469 10.14 13.41 10.49
CA ALA A 469 10.92 14.38 11.24
C ALA A 469 11.57 15.48 10.37
N SER A 470 11.80 15.20 9.09
CA SER A 470 12.46 16.11 8.14
C SER A 470 11.50 16.72 7.10
N SER A 471 10.23 16.30 7.10
CA SER A 471 9.21 16.84 6.21
C SER A 471 8.90 18.30 6.51
N VAL A 472 8.74 19.08 5.44
CA VAL A 472 8.34 20.49 5.48
C VAL A 472 6.91 20.66 5.98
N ALA A 473 6.01 19.70 5.74
CA ALA A 473 4.62 19.81 6.18
C ALA A 473 4.48 19.79 7.72
N GLY A 474 5.48 19.28 8.44
CA GLY A 474 5.51 19.28 9.90
C GLY A 474 6.09 20.54 10.54
N THR A 475 6.61 21.50 9.77
CA THR A 475 7.15 22.74 10.33
C THR A 475 6.00 23.71 10.65
N PRO A 476 5.93 24.28 11.87
CA PRO A 476 4.90 25.26 12.18
C PRO A 476 5.02 26.47 11.26
N ILE A 477 3.90 26.94 10.70
CA ILE A 477 3.80 28.04 9.72
C ILE A 477 4.49 29.33 10.20
N ASP A 478 4.57 29.53 11.53
CA ASP A 478 5.18 30.72 12.16
C ASP A 478 6.70 30.59 12.40
N SER A 479 7.30 29.43 12.13
CA SER A 479 8.72 29.18 12.39
C SER A 479 9.57 29.88 11.33
N GLN A 480 10.41 30.84 11.75
CA GLN A 480 11.38 31.56 10.90
C GLN A 480 12.54 30.66 10.44
N VAL A 481 12.28 29.48 9.87
CA VAL A 481 13.32 28.50 9.57
C VAL A 481 13.50 28.35 8.06
N PHE A 482 14.73 28.59 7.62
CA PHE A 482 15.24 28.35 6.28
C PHE A 482 14.89 26.94 5.82
N VAL A 483 14.06 26.80 4.78
CA VAL A 483 13.69 25.50 4.19
C VAL A 483 14.85 24.95 3.36
N GLY A 484 15.80 24.31 4.04
CA GLY A 484 16.81 23.45 3.42
C GLY A 484 16.24 22.07 3.12
N THR A 485 15.28 21.96 2.18
CA THR A 485 14.97 20.63 1.60
C THR A 485 16.19 20.08 0.88
N ARG A 486 16.26 18.75 0.69
CA ARG A 486 17.05 18.16 -0.40
C ARG A 486 16.64 18.83 -1.73
N LEU A 487 17.33 19.92 -2.09
CA LEU A 487 17.02 20.85 -3.20
C LEU A 487 17.12 20.21 -4.59
N LYS A 488 17.25 18.89 -4.69
CA LYS A 488 17.19 18.17 -5.97
C LYS A 488 15.79 18.22 -6.60
N TYR A 489 14.73 18.28 -5.79
CA TYR A 489 13.35 18.30 -6.30
C TYR A 489 12.85 19.69 -6.69
N ILE A 490 13.27 20.75 -5.98
CA ILE A 490 12.89 22.14 -6.32
C ILE A 490 13.70 22.66 -7.53
N TYR A 491 14.98 22.29 -7.66
CA TYR A 491 15.81 22.70 -8.81
C TYR A 491 15.27 22.20 -10.16
N ILE A 492 14.63 21.02 -10.18
CA ILE A 492 13.94 20.50 -11.37
C ILE A 492 12.64 21.28 -11.63
N TYR A 493 11.96 21.72 -10.57
CA TYR A 493 10.66 22.38 -10.64
C TYR A 493 10.73 23.84 -11.11
N ILE A 494 11.79 24.58 -10.76
CA ILE A 494 11.93 26.02 -11.08
C ILE A 494 12.48 26.25 -12.51
N ARG A 495 13.14 25.25 -13.12
CA ARG A 495 13.81 25.39 -14.41
C ARG A 495 12.87 25.69 -15.60
N GLN A 496 11.56 25.55 -15.41
CA GLN A 496 10.59 25.74 -16.49
C GLN A 496 10.03 27.17 -16.61
N GLU A 497 10.22 28.07 -15.63
CA GLU A 497 9.52 29.38 -15.66
C GLU A 497 10.29 30.64 -15.21
N ILE A 498 11.61 30.65 -15.00
CA ILE A 498 12.31 31.87 -14.53
C ILE A 498 13.50 32.31 -15.40
N SER A 499 13.57 33.62 -15.65
CA SER A 499 14.66 34.38 -16.29
C SER A 499 16.06 34.07 -15.72
N GLU A 500 17.06 33.99 -16.60
CA GLU A 500 18.44 33.58 -16.31
C GLU A 500 19.13 34.35 -15.18
N GLY A 501 18.69 35.57 -14.85
CA GLY A 501 19.27 36.37 -13.76
C GLY A 501 19.06 35.78 -12.35
N PHE A 502 17.96 35.06 -12.11
CA PHE A 502 17.66 34.45 -10.80
C PHE A 502 18.39 33.11 -10.62
N LEU A 503 18.79 32.47 -11.73
CA LEU A 503 19.54 31.21 -11.73
C LEU A 503 20.94 31.36 -11.11
N PHE A 504 21.53 32.55 -11.21
CA PHE A 504 22.90 32.84 -10.73
C PHE A 504 23.02 32.87 -9.20
N LEU A 505 22.02 33.44 -8.50
CA LEU A 505 21.98 33.52 -7.03
C LEU A 505 21.71 32.15 -6.37
N VAL A 506 20.93 31.31 -7.05
CA VAL A 506 20.62 29.95 -6.61
C VAL A 506 21.82 29.01 -6.81
N ASN A 507 22.53 29.13 -7.94
CA ASN A 507 23.75 28.33 -8.21
C ASN A 507 24.90 28.62 -7.23
N THR A 508 25.06 29.87 -6.77
CA THR A 508 26.10 30.20 -5.78
C THR A 508 25.82 29.62 -4.39
N SER A 509 24.55 29.32 -4.07
CA SER A 509 24.12 28.74 -2.80
C SER A 509 24.08 27.20 -2.78
N LEU A 510 23.95 26.57 -3.96
CA LEU A 510 23.82 25.11 -4.11
C LEU A 510 25.16 24.35 -4.15
N HIS A 511 26.29 25.06 -4.34
CA HIS A 511 27.61 24.43 -4.38
C HIS A 511 28.25 24.18 -3.00
N THR A 512 27.59 24.56 -1.90
CA THR A 512 28.01 24.14 -0.56
C THR A 512 27.26 22.87 -0.16
N SER A 513 27.97 21.76 -0.08
CA SER A 513 27.49 20.42 0.34
C SER A 513 26.92 20.33 1.77
N ASN A 514 26.74 21.46 2.46
CA ASN A 514 26.39 21.56 3.88
C ASN A 514 25.14 22.44 4.08
N THR A 515 24.03 22.17 3.39
CA THR A 515 22.74 22.77 3.76
C THR A 515 22.21 22.08 5.03
N PRO A 516 21.93 22.81 6.13
CA PRO A 516 21.48 22.20 7.37
C PRO A 516 20.10 21.58 7.19
N LEU A 517 19.96 20.31 7.63
CA LEU A 517 18.70 19.59 7.61
C LEU A 517 17.71 20.25 8.58
N VAL A 518 16.56 20.68 8.08
CA VAL A 518 15.51 21.31 8.91
C VAL A 518 14.69 20.23 9.58
N LEU A 519 14.79 20.16 10.91
CA LEU A 519 14.03 19.19 11.71
C LEU A 519 12.80 19.87 12.32
N ASN A 520 11.67 19.18 12.26
CA ASN A 520 10.38 19.70 12.71
C ASN A 520 9.99 19.18 14.12
N VAL A 521 8.78 19.48 14.58
CA VAL A 521 8.30 19.07 15.92
C VAL A 521 8.22 17.54 16.10
N TYR A 522 8.08 16.77 15.01
CA TYR A 522 8.07 15.31 15.08
C TYR A 522 9.44 14.73 15.40
N PHE A 523 10.53 15.44 15.09
CA PHE A 523 11.87 15.04 15.53
C PHE A 523 11.98 14.99 17.06
N THR A 524 11.57 16.06 17.75
CA THR A 524 11.65 16.11 19.22
C THR A 524 10.65 15.14 19.86
N LYS A 525 9.44 15.01 19.30
CA LYS A 525 8.47 13.96 19.71
C LYS A 525 9.09 12.58 19.56
N PHE A 526 9.74 12.28 18.44
CA PHE A 526 10.38 11.00 18.17
C PHE A 526 11.46 10.68 19.19
N ILE A 527 12.41 11.59 19.42
CA ILE A 527 13.49 11.39 20.39
C ILE A 527 12.94 11.18 21.81
N SER A 528 11.95 11.97 22.23
CA SER A 528 11.33 11.82 23.55
C SER A 528 10.62 10.48 23.71
N ARG A 529 9.89 10.03 22.68
CA ARG A 529 9.16 8.76 22.70
C ARG A 529 10.13 7.57 22.64
N LEU A 530 11.20 7.65 21.87
CA LEU A 530 12.26 6.64 21.80
C LEU A 530 12.91 6.43 23.17
N LEU A 531 13.25 7.50 23.89
CA LEU A 531 13.82 7.40 25.23
C LEU A 531 12.83 6.76 26.23
N ARG A 532 11.54 7.03 26.11
CA ARG A 532 10.51 6.35 26.92
C ARG A 532 10.44 4.85 26.62
N TYR A 533 10.60 4.46 25.35
CA TYR A 533 10.66 3.03 24.97
C TYR A 533 11.90 2.37 25.56
N PHE A 534 13.08 2.98 25.45
CA PHE A 534 14.29 2.47 26.10
C PHE A 534 14.18 2.39 27.63
N LYS A 535 13.43 3.30 28.26
CA LYS A 535 13.20 3.29 29.71
C LYS A 535 12.29 2.13 30.13
N ASN A 536 11.26 1.83 29.34
CA ASN A 536 10.25 0.82 29.68
C ASN A 536 10.64 -0.60 29.22
N ASP A 537 11.49 -0.72 28.20
CA ASP A 537 11.95 -1.98 27.63
C ASP A 537 13.48 -2.06 27.69
N GLN A 538 13.97 -2.77 28.72
CA GLN A 538 15.41 -2.93 28.95
C GLN A 538 16.07 -3.77 27.84
N ASP A 539 15.36 -4.73 27.25
CA ASP A 539 15.90 -5.56 26.18
C ASP A 539 16.13 -4.73 24.91
N LEU A 540 15.21 -3.82 24.59
CA LEU A 540 15.36 -2.87 23.49
C LEU A 540 16.60 -1.98 23.69
N LEU A 541 16.81 -1.45 24.91
CA LEU A 541 17.98 -0.65 25.24
C LEU A 541 19.29 -1.46 25.17
N GLU A 542 19.29 -2.69 25.66
CA GLU A 542 20.50 -3.50 25.74
C GLU A 542 20.93 -4.04 24.38
N LYS A 543 19.98 -4.63 23.64
CA LYS A 543 20.25 -5.39 22.41
C LYS A 543 20.12 -4.56 21.13
N ARG A 544 19.21 -3.59 21.09
CA ARG A 544 18.83 -2.89 19.83
C ARG A 544 19.20 -1.41 19.77
N SER A 545 19.40 -0.73 20.90
CA SER A 545 19.68 0.71 20.92
C SER A 545 20.88 1.12 20.05
N SER A 546 21.94 0.32 20.03
CA SER A 546 23.13 0.57 19.21
C SER A 546 22.79 0.63 17.72
N PHE A 547 22.01 -0.34 17.22
CA PHE A 547 21.55 -0.37 15.84
C PHE A 547 20.66 0.85 15.54
N ILE A 548 19.64 1.09 16.38
CA ILE A 548 18.69 2.18 16.20
C ILE A 548 19.40 3.54 16.15
N ILE A 549 20.24 3.85 17.14
CA ILE A 549 20.91 5.15 17.27
C ILE A 549 21.89 5.37 16.11
N ARG A 550 22.65 4.34 15.71
CA ARG A 550 23.57 4.45 14.56
C ARG A 550 22.81 4.74 13.27
N GLN A 551 21.69 4.05 13.05
CA GLN A 551 20.88 4.29 11.87
C GLN A 551 20.24 5.69 11.88
N LEU A 552 19.78 6.17 13.04
CA LEU A 552 19.28 7.54 13.16
C LEU A 552 20.36 8.58 12.87
N CYS A 553 21.60 8.35 13.31
CA CYS A 553 22.72 9.24 12.99
C CYS A 553 22.98 9.29 11.49
N ALA A 554 22.85 8.16 10.79
CA ALA A 554 22.98 8.10 9.33
C ALA A 554 21.84 8.82 8.59
N LEU A 555 20.60 8.76 9.12
CA LEU A 555 19.41 9.34 8.47
C LEU A 555 19.20 10.83 8.76
N LEU A 556 19.45 11.29 9.99
CA LEU A 556 19.08 12.64 10.49
C LEU A 556 20.28 13.52 10.88
N HIS A 557 21.50 13.09 10.52
CA HIS A 557 22.79 13.61 10.97
C HIS A 557 23.09 13.36 12.45
N ALA A 558 24.30 12.86 12.72
CA ALA A 558 24.75 12.49 14.05
C ALA A 558 24.69 13.62 15.08
N GLU A 559 25.05 14.86 14.69
CA GLU A 559 25.02 16.01 15.59
C GLU A 559 23.61 16.31 16.12
N ASN A 560 22.62 16.34 15.23
CA ASN A 560 21.23 16.63 15.60
C ASN A 560 20.69 15.59 16.58
N VAL A 561 20.92 14.32 16.27
CA VAL A 561 20.49 13.18 17.10
C VAL A 561 21.15 13.25 18.48
N PHE A 562 22.47 13.45 18.55
CA PHE A 562 23.20 13.51 19.81
C PHE A 562 22.85 14.74 20.65
N ARG A 563 22.64 15.91 20.03
CA ARG A 563 22.14 17.10 20.73
C ARG A 563 20.74 16.88 21.31
N ALA A 564 19.83 16.28 20.54
CA ALA A 564 18.46 16.04 20.98
C ALA A 564 18.37 15.00 22.08
N LEU A 565 19.10 13.87 21.95
CA LEU A 565 19.20 12.86 22.99
C LEU A 565 19.81 13.46 24.27
N SER A 566 20.87 14.25 24.14
CA SER A 566 21.51 14.91 25.28
C SER A 566 20.60 15.91 25.96
N SER A 567 19.91 16.75 25.21
CA SER A 567 18.98 17.74 25.75
C SER A 567 17.80 17.05 26.45
N SER A 568 17.33 15.92 25.93
CA SER A 568 16.24 15.13 26.52
C SER A 568 16.67 14.30 27.74
N LEU A 569 17.96 14.00 27.86
CA LEU A 569 18.56 13.31 29.00
C LEU A 569 19.15 14.29 30.04
N THR A 570 19.18 15.59 29.76
CA THR A 570 19.68 16.60 30.70
C THR A 570 18.59 16.99 31.67
N PHE A 571 18.96 17.11 32.95
CA PHE A 571 18.07 17.59 34.00
C PHE A 571 17.40 18.92 33.65
N SER A 572 16.07 18.96 33.72
CA SER A 572 15.31 20.21 33.64
C SER A 572 14.25 20.27 34.74
N LYS A 573 14.15 21.41 35.44
CA LYS A 573 13.20 21.61 36.56
C LYS A 573 11.72 21.48 36.14
N GLU A 574 11.45 21.52 34.84
CA GLU A 574 10.11 21.47 34.24
C GLU A 574 9.66 20.03 33.90
N GLN A 575 10.56 19.04 33.90
CA GLN A 575 10.26 17.64 33.55
C GLN A 575 10.12 16.76 34.81
N GLN A 576 9.00 16.88 35.52
CA GLN A 576 8.75 16.15 36.77
C GLN A 576 8.60 14.61 36.62
N GLU A 577 8.47 14.06 35.40
CA GLU A 577 8.09 12.66 35.20
C GLU A 577 9.22 11.71 34.72
N LEU A 578 10.37 12.21 34.27
CA LEU A 578 11.29 11.36 33.48
C LEU A 578 12.50 10.79 34.21
N GLU A 579 12.89 11.29 35.36
CA GLU A 579 14.26 11.14 35.79
C GLU A 579 14.45 9.92 36.72
N ASP A 580 14.55 8.70 36.14
CA ASP A 580 15.26 7.60 36.82
C ASP A 580 16.76 7.79 36.53
N PRO A 581 17.58 8.19 37.52
CA PRO A 581 19.00 8.42 37.30
C PRO A 581 19.71 7.16 36.77
N ARG A 582 19.26 5.95 37.15
CA ARG A 582 19.84 4.69 36.65
C ARG A 582 19.68 4.55 35.15
N PHE A 583 18.48 4.84 34.63
CA PHE A 583 18.22 4.83 33.19
C PHE A 583 19.12 5.84 32.47
N CYS A 584 19.18 7.09 32.95
CA CYS A 584 20.02 8.12 32.32
C CYS A 584 21.51 7.72 32.29
N SER A 585 22.05 7.18 33.39
CA SER A 585 23.44 6.70 33.42
C SER A 585 23.67 5.56 32.42
N HIS A 586 22.75 4.60 32.34
CA HIS A 586 22.84 3.49 31.41
C HIS A 586 22.72 3.94 29.94
N ALA A 587 21.77 4.83 29.64
CA ALA A 587 21.61 5.41 28.30
C ALA A 587 22.87 6.15 27.86
N ILE A 588 23.45 6.97 28.73
CA ILE A 588 24.70 7.70 28.46
C ILE A 588 25.88 6.74 28.26
N LYS A 589 25.97 5.64 29.03
CA LYS A 589 26.97 4.59 28.82
C LYS A 589 26.88 3.98 27.41
N LYS A 590 25.67 3.69 26.93
CA LYS A 590 25.43 3.20 25.57
C LYS A 590 25.80 4.26 24.52
N LEU A 591 25.35 5.51 24.69
CA LEU A 591 25.67 6.62 23.79
C LEU A 591 27.17 6.89 23.71
N ASN A 592 27.89 6.83 24.83
CA ASN A 592 29.34 6.97 24.86
C ASN A 592 30.01 5.85 24.06
N THR A 593 29.56 4.61 24.23
CA THR A 593 30.12 3.47 23.47
C THR A 593 29.90 3.63 21.96
N ILE A 594 28.72 4.11 21.56
CA ILE A 594 28.38 4.39 20.14
C ILE A 594 29.25 5.54 19.61
N LEU A 595 29.33 6.66 20.32
CA LEU A 595 30.18 7.81 19.96
C LEU A 595 31.63 7.38 19.75
N MET A 596 32.13 6.50 20.61
CA MET A 596 33.51 6.06 20.56
C MET A 596 33.77 5.04 19.47
N THR A 597 32.88 4.09 19.20
CA THR A 597 33.18 2.94 18.32
C THR A 597 32.57 2.99 16.92
N SER A 598 31.45 3.68 16.73
CA SER A 598 30.69 3.64 15.47
C SER A 598 31.32 4.52 14.38
N SER A 599 31.30 4.06 13.12
CA SER A 599 31.89 4.78 11.99
C SER A 599 31.04 5.96 11.55
N GLU A 600 29.72 5.89 11.75
CA GLU A 600 28.74 6.94 11.42
C GLU A 600 28.97 8.25 12.20
N LEU A 601 29.79 8.20 13.27
CA LEU A 601 30.14 9.33 14.13
C LEU A 601 31.55 9.88 13.88
N SER A 602 32.20 9.52 12.76
CA SER A 602 33.51 10.07 12.38
C SER A 602 33.49 11.61 12.34
N GLU A 603 32.58 12.21 11.58
CA GLU A 603 32.45 13.66 11.42
C GLU A 603 32.14 14.36 12.75
N LEU A 604 31.24 13.80 13.56
CA LEU A 604 30.90 14.33 14.87
C LEU A 604 32.11 14.34 15.81
N ARG A 605 32.92 13.26 15.81
CA ARG A 605 34.15 13.19 16.60
C ARG A 605 35.18 14.21 16.14
N GLU A 606 35.33 14.43 14.84
CA GLU A 606 36.23 15.46 14.31
C GLU A 606 35.77 16.87 14.70
N LYS A 607 34.46 17.14 14.61
CA LYS A 607 33.87 18.41 15.06
C LYS A 607 34.09 18.65 16.56
N LEU A 608 33.94 17.61 17.40
CA LEU A 608 34.24 17.68 18.83
C LEU A 608 35.73 17.86 19.15
N LYS A 609 36.63 17.33 18.30
CA LYS A 609 38.09 17.52 18.42
C LYS A 609 38.53 18.90 17.96
N ASN A 610 37.83 19.48 16.97
CA ASN A 610 38.11 20.80 16.46
C ASN A 610 37.50 21.86 17.39
N LYS A 611 38.35 22.57 18.13
CA LYS A 611 37.91 23.53 19.14
C LYS A 611 37.67 24.94 18.59
N SER A 612 37.70 25.12 17.27
CA SER A 612 37.37 26.39 16.64
C SER A 612 35.86 26.58 16.50
N GLY A 613 35.35 27.75 16.90
CA GLY A 613 33.95 28.13 16.72
C GLY A 613 33.04 27.89 17.95
N LYS A 614 32.06 28.78 18.11
CA LYS A 614 31.07 28.73 19.20
C LYS A 614 30.17 27.50 19.12
N GLU A 615 29.77 27.08 17.91
CA GLU A 615 28.89 25.91 17.71
C GLU A 615 29.48 24.60 18.25
N ASN A 616 30.79 24.37 18.07
CA ASN A 616 31.49 23.19 18.57
C ASN A 616 31.60 23.21 20.10
N SER A 617 31.75 24.41 20.66
CA SER A 617 31.75 24.65 22.12
C SER A 617 30.37 24.40 22.71
N ASP A 618 29.31 24.86 22.05
CA ASP A 618 27.92 24.60 22.42
C ASP A 618 27.58 23.10 22.31
N LEU A 619 28.12 22.41 21.30
CA LEU A 619 27.99 20.96 21.15
C LEU A 619 28.60 20.23 22.33
N PHE A 620 29.86 20.54 22.65
CA PHE A 620 30.54 19.97 23.80
C PHE A 620 29.76 20.21 25.09
N CYS A 621 29.32 21.46 25.34
CA CYS A 621 28.54 21.80 26.52
C CYS A 621 27.20 21.04 26.58
N CYS A 622 26.52 20.86 25.45
CA CYS A 622 25.27 20.09 25.37
C CYS A 622 25.50 18.61 25.74
N LEU A 623 26.50 17.95 25.15
CA LEU A 623 26.83 16.57 25.47
C LEU A 623 27.34 16.43 26.91
N TYR A 624 28.20 17.33 27.36
CA TYR A 624 28.81 17.27 28.69
C TYR A 624 27.75 17.25 29.78
N LYS A 625 26.72 18.10 29.69
CA LYS A 625 25.65 18.21 30.69
C LYS A 625 24.91 16.89 30.92
N SER A 626 24.64 16.13 29.87
CA SER A 626 24.00 14.81 29.97
C SER A 626 25.03 13.70 30.24
N TRP A 627 26.26 13.81 29.70
CA TRP A 627 27.34 12.85 29.97
C TRP A 627 27.69 12.78 31.46
N CYS A 628 27.43 13.85 32.22
CA CYS A 628 27.57 13.89 33.67
C CYS A 628 26.74 12.83 34.41
N HIS A 629 25.72 12.21 33.82
CA HIS A 629 25.02 11.08 34.45
C HIS A 629 25.88 9.83 34.58
N ASN A 630 26.93 9.69 33.77
CA ASN A 630 27.91 8.62 33.87
C ASN A 630 29.33 9.23 33.97
N PRO A 631 30.01 9.12 35.11
CA PRO A 631 31.24 9.85 35.34
C PRO A 631 32.41 9.35 34.47
N VAL A 632 32.44 8.07 34.07
CA VAL A 632 33.45 7.54 33.14
C VAL A 632 33.22 8.06 31.72
N ALA A 633 31.95 8.17 31.28
CA ALA A 633 31.61 8.80 30.01
C ALA A 633 32.04 10.27 29.98
N ALA A 634 31.80 11.04 31.05
CA ALA A 634 32.24 12.43 31.15
C ALA A 634 33.76 12.58 31.02
N ILE A 635 34.53 11.70 31.68
CA ILE A 635 36.00 11.61 31.49
C ILE A 635 36.32 11.29 30.03
N CYS A 636 35.69 10.27 29.46
CA CYS A 636 35.92 9.84 28.07
C CYS A 636 35.69 10.99 27.08
N LEU A 637 34.63 11.77 27.26
CA LEU A 637 34.35 12.96 26.45
C LEU A 637 35.41 14.06 26.62
N CYS A 638 35.90 14.30 27.84
CA CYS A 638 36.99 15.25 28.08
C CYS A 638 38.31 14.81 27.44
N LEU A 639 38.62 13.52 27.47
CA LEU A 639 39.78 12.95 26.78
C LEU A 639 39.63 13.05 25.25
N LEU A 640 38.44 12.75 24.72
CA LEU A 640 38.12 12.87 23.30
C LEU A 640 38.32 14.30 22.79
N THR A 641 37.84 15.26 23.56
CA THR A 641 37.91 16.69 23.25
C THR A 641 39.20 17.36 23.72
N GLN A 642 40.20 16.61 24.21
CA GLN A 642 41.50 17.15 24.64
C GLN A 642 41.38 18.23 25.74
N ASN A 643 40.41 18.11 26.64
CA ASN A 643 40.21 19.01 27.78
C ASN A 643 40.83 18.39 29.05
N TYR A 644 42.15 18.18 29.00
CA TYR A 644 42.87 17.39 30.01
C TYR A 644 42.89 18.04 31.40
N GLN A 645 43.01 19.37 31.48
CA GLN A 645 42.98 20.06 32.77
C GLN A 645 41.65 19.80 33.51
N HIS A 646 40.52 19.99 32.83
CA HIS A 646 39.20 19.72 33.39
C HIS A 646 39.01 18.23 33.73
N CYS A 647 39.49 17.32 32.88
CA CYS A 647 39.48 15.88 33.14
C CYS A 647 40.17 15.53 34.46
N CYS A 648 41.28 16.18 34.78
CA CYS A 648 42.02 15.95 36.02
C CYS A 648 41.26 16.47 37.24
N THR A 649 40.58 17.62 37.12
CA THR A 649 39.67 18.13 38.17
C THR A 649 38.53 17.15 38.45
N LEU A 650 37.95 16.53 37.40
CA LEU A 650 36.93 15.49 37.55
C LEU A 650 37.49 14.26 38.26
N LEU A 651 38.65 13.75 37.83
CA LEU A 651 39.28 12.57 38.42
C LEU A 651 39.63 12.74 39.91
N GLN A 652 40.06 13.94 40.33
CA GLN A 652 40.29 14.21 41.75
C GLN A 652 39.02 14.03 42.59
N LYS A 653 37.86 14.36 42.04
CA LYS A 653 36.56 14.20 42.70
C LYS A 653 36.11 12.75 42.84
N PHE A 654 36.70 11.79 42.10
CA PHE A 654 36.34 10.36 42.21
C PHE A 654 36.65 9.78 43.59
N SER A 655 37.63 10.36 44.31
CA SER A 655 37.92 9.97 45.69
C SER A 655 36.75 10.22 46.65
N ASP A 656 35.85 11.15 46.32
CA ASP A 656 34.67 11.48 47.13
C ASP A 656 33.46 10.58 46.80
N PHE A 657 33.55 9.72 45.78
CA PHE A 657 32.47 8.85 45.33
C PHE A 657 32.69 7.38 45.71
N GLU A 658 31.60 6.63 45.93
CA GLU A 658 31.65 5.19 46.16
C GLU A 658 32.12 4.47 44.87
N LEU A 659 33.33 3.90 44.89
CA LEU A 659 33.90 3.14 43.78
C LEU A 659 33.25 1.75 43.66
N THR A 660 32.10 1.70 42.99
CA THR A 660 31.38 0.44 42.72
C THR A 660 32.09 -0.45 41.70
N VAL A 661 31.84 -1.77 41.74
CA VAL A 661 32.39 -2.73 40.77
C VAL A 661 32.03 -2.35 39.33
N ASP A 662 30.80 -1.88 39.08
CA ASP A 662 30.37 -1.43 37.75
C ASP A 662 31.20 -0.25 37.23
N LEU A 663 31.53 0.69 38.11
CA LEU A 663 32.38 1.85 37.79
C LEU A 663 33.81 1.40 37.47
N LEU A 664 34.37 0.46 38.23
CA LEU A 664 35.70 -0.10 37.97
C LEU A 664 35.75 -0.84 36.64
N MET A 665 34.72 -1.64 36.31
CA MET A 665 34.59 -2.30 35.01
C MET A 665 34.50 -1.29 33.86
N GLU A 666 33.86 -0.14 34.07
CA GLU A 666 33.80 0.93 33.08
C GLU A 666 35.14 1.65 32.90
N LEU A 667 35.88 1.89 33.99
CA LEU A 667 37.25 2.41 33.93
C LEU A 667 38.19 1.44 33.20
N ASP A 668 38.08 0.14 33.46
CA ASP A 668 38.82 -0.90 32.74
C ASP A 668 38.54 -0.83 31.22
N LYS A 669 37.27 -0.67 30.82
CA LYS A 669 36.87 -0.50 29.42
C LYS A 669 37.39 0.81 28.81
N LEU A 670 37.40 1.90 29.58
CA LEU A 670 37.97 3.17 29.13
C LEU A 670 39.45 3.01 28.80
N VAL A 671 40.23 2.33 29.64
CA VAL A 671 41.65 2.07 29.36
C VAL A 671 41.84 1.25 28.09
N GLN A 672 41.02 0.22 27.89
CA GLN A 672 41.06 -0.54 26.63
C GLN A 672 40.75 0.35 25.42
N LEU A 673 39.81 1.30 25.56
CA LEU A 673 39.52 2.28 24.51
C LEU A 673 40.70 3.21 24.23
N LEU A 674 41.51 3.59 25.23
CA LEU A 674 42.70 4.44 25.01
C LEU A 674 43.71 3.80 24.05
N GLU A 675 43.74 2.47 23.99
CA GLU A 675 44.57 1.72 23.04
C GLU A 675 43.93 1.58 21.64
N SER A 676 42.66 1.94 21.48
CA SER A 676 41.96 1.93 20.19
C SER A 676 42.43 3.05 19.24
N PRO A 677 42.19 2.92 17.92
CA PRO A 677 42.57 3.94 16.94
C PRO A 677 41.99 5.33 17.20
N ILE A 678 40.82 5.43 17.84
CA ILE A 678 40.15 6.71 18.12
C ILE A 678 41.03 7.63 18.97
N PHE A 679 41.81 7.07 19.89
CA PHE A 679 42.73 7.75 20.79
C PHE A 679 44.21 7.62 20.38
N ALA A 680 44.50 7.23 19.13
CA ALA A 680 45.88 7.22 18.63
C ALA A 680 46.56 8.60 18.81
N TYR A 681 45.82 9.68 18.57
CA TYR A 681 46.33 11.04 18.79
C TYR A 681 46.73 11.30 20.24
N LEU A 682 45.96 10.79 21.23
CA LEU A 682 46.25 10.98 22.65
C LEU A 682 47.57 10.30 23.03
N ARG A 683 47.85 9.12 22.48
CA ARG A 683 49.11 8.40 22.70
C ARG A 683 50.30 9.11 22.08
N LEU A 684 50.15 9.71 20.89
CA LEU A 684 51.20 10.54 20.28
C LEU A 684 51.46 11.80 21.11
N GLN A 685 50.40 12.38 21.68
CA GLN A 685 50.47 13.57 22.53
C GLN A 685 51.20 13.35 23.86
N LEU A 686 51.41 12.11 24.30
CA LEU A 686 52.25 11.79 25.47
C LEU A 686 53.73 12.12 25.24
N LEU A 687 54.17 12.22 23.98
CA LEU A 687 55.53 12.62 23.62
C LEU A 687 55.76 14.13 23.77
N GLU A 688 54.72 14.93 24.00
CA GLU A 688 54.82 16.39 24.10
C GLU A 688 55.21 16.89 25.51
N GLY A 689 55.62 15.98 26.41
CA GLY A 689 56.30 16.30 27.68
C GLY A 689 55.59 17.37 28.54
N THR A 690 56.28 18.49 28.78
CA THR A 690 55.80 19.59 29.63
C THR A 690 54.59 20.33 29.07
N CYS A 691 54.38 20.30 27.75
CA CYS A 691 53.25 20.97 27.11
C CYS A 691 51.89 20.30 27.41
N ARG A 692 51.89 19.04 27.87
CA ARG A 692 50.67 18.27 28.21
C ARG A 692 50.76 17.56 29.56
N GLN A 693 51.32 18.21 30.58
CA GLN A 693 51.39 17.67 31.95
C GLN A 693 50.04 17.19 32.49
N HIS A 694 48.95 17.87 32.14
CA HIS A 694 47.61 17.46 32.55
C HIS A 694 47.22 16.09 31.97
N LEU A 695 47.60 15.77 30.73
CA LEU A 695 47.30 14.45 30.14
C LEU A 695 48.00 13.33 30.93
N THR A 696 49.30 13.48 31.17
CA THR A 696 50.09 12.53 31.96
C THR A 696 49.52 12.36 33.37
N LYS A 697 49.21 13.47 34.05
CA LYS A 697 48.58 13.45 35.38
C LYS A 697 47.24 12.72 35.37
N CYS A 698 46.41 12.94 34.36
CA CYS A 698 45.10 12.29 34.24
C CYS A 698 45.25 10.77 34.02
N LEU A 699 46.20 10.32 33.19
CA LEU A 699 46.46 8.89 32.98
C LEU A 699 47.02 8.21 34.24
N TYR A 700 47.95 8.82 34.96
CA TYR A 700 48.39 8.29 36.25
C TYR A 700 47.27 8.31 37.31
N SER A 701 46.38 9.32 37.29
CA SER A 701 45.22 9.35 38.18
C SER A 701 44.27 8.19 37.90
N LEU A 702 44.02 7.89 36.61
CA LEU A 702 43.27 6.69 36.21
C LEU A 702 43.97 5.41 36.66
N LEU A 703 45.29 5.31 36.48
CA LEU A 703 46.07 4.15 36.93
C LEU A 703 45.94 3.91 38.44
N MET A 704 45.93 4.97 39.25
CA MET A 704 45.80 4.87 40.71
C MET A 704 44.38 4.54 41.18
N LEU A 705 43.35 4.78 40.36
CA LEU A 705 41.96 4.41 40.66
C LEU A 705 41.65 2.94 40.30
N LEU A 706 42.45 2.34 39.41
CA LEU A 706 42.24 0.97 38.96
C LEU A 706 42.78 -0.04 39.99
N PRO A 707 42.10 -1.18 40.19
CA PRO A 707 42.72 -2.33 40.83
C PRO A 707 43.87 -2.85 39.94
N GLN A 708 44.73 -3.71 40.48
CA GLN A 708 45.81 -4.38 39.72
C GLN A 708 45.22 -5.40 38.71
N SER A 709 44.55 -4.89 37.68
CA SER A 709 43.90 -5.61 36.60
C SER A 709 44.79 -5.63 35.34
N ARG A 710 44.39 -6.37 34.31
CA ARG A 710 45.06 -6.32 33.00
C ARG A 710 45.04 -4.91 32.39
N SER A 711 44.00 -4.12 32.66
CA SER A 711 43.93 -2.73 32.21
C SER A 711 44.94 -1.85 32.96
N PHE A 712 45.14 -2.09 34.27
CA PHE A 712 46.23 -1.46 35.02
C PHE A 712 47.58 -1.77 34.36
N ASP A 713 47.86 -3.04 34.08
CA ASP A 713 49.12 -3.42 33.42
C ASP A 713 49.26 -2.74 32.06
N THR A 714 48.21 -2.75 31.24
CA THR A 714 48.22 -2.13 29.91
C THR A 714 48.58 -0.65 29.99
N LEU A 715 47.94 0.10 30.88
CA LEU A 715 48.19 1.52 31.05
C LEU A 715 49.57 1.78 31.68
N HIS A 716 49.98 0.96 32.64
CA HIS A 716 51.29 1.06 33.28
C HIS A 716 52.43 0.86 32.27
N HIS A 717 52.37 -0.20 31.46
CA HIS A 717 53.33 -0.44 30.39
C HIS A 717 53.36 0.71 29.38
N ARG A 718 52.19 1.22 28.97
CA ARG A 718 52.11 2.38 28.04
C ARG A 718 52.81 3.61 28.61
N LEU A 719 52.58 3.92 29.88
CA LEU A 719 53.20 5.06 30.56
C LEU A 719 54.71 4.86 30.73
N ASN A 720 55.17 3.62 30.98
CA ASN A 720 56.60 3.29 31.05
C ASN A 720 57.30 3.39 29.68
N CYS A 721 56.57 3.37 28.56
CA CYS A 721 57.13 3.62 27.23
C CYS A 721 57.33 5.12 26.93
N VAL A 722 56.80 6.03 27.77
CA VAL A 722 56.98 7.47 27.58
C VAL A 722 58.39 7.85 28.05
N PRO A 723 59.23 8.51 27.21
CA PRO A 723 60.56 8.92 27.60
C PRO A 723 60.56 9.84 28.82
N ASP A 724 61.62 9.79 29.64
CA ASP A 724 61.79 10.73 30.74
C ASP A 724 61.67 12.18 30.23
N SER A 725 60.93 13.00 30.97
CA SER A 725 60.64 14.40 30.60
C SER A 725 61.87 15.27 30.35
N THR A 726 63.04 14.84 30.82
CA THR A 726 64.35 15.47 30.62
C THR A 726 64.94 15.23 29.22
N LEU A 727 64.46 14.22 28.50
CA LEU A 727 64.93 13.84 27.15
C LEU A 727 64.09 14.47 26.02
N LEU A 728 62.98 15.12 26.35
CA LEU A 728 62.08 15.78 25.40
C LEU A 728 62.40 17.27 25.32
N PRO A 729 62.54 17.87 24.12
CA PRO A 729 62.88 19.27 23.98
C PRO A 729 61.81 20.16 24.62
N ALA A 730 62.21 20.98 25.59
CA ALA A 730 61.37 22.04 26.14
C ALA A 730 61.17 23.10 25.06
N LEU A 731 60.03 23.06 24.36
CA LEU A 731 59.60 24.17 23.53
C LEU A 731 59.35 25.36 24.47
N SER A 732 60.19 26.39 24.33
CA SER A 732 60.13 27.64 25.10
C SER A 732 58.81 28.36 24.87
N HIS A 733 58.17 28.80 25.96
CA HIS A 733 57.06 29.75 26.04
C HIS A 733 56.08 29.77 24.86
N ASP A 734 54.93 29.12 25.03
CA ASP A 734 53.63 29.79 25.08
C ASP A 734 52.53 28.75 25.29
N SER A 735 51.45 29.16 25.95
CA SER A 735 50.15 28.48 26.16
C SER A 735 49.89 27.20 25.35
N GLU A 736 49.32 26.16 25.99
CA GLU A 736 48.71 24.97 25.34
C GLU A 736 48.29 25.31 23.90
N PRO A 737 48.92 24.72 22.86
CA PRO A 737 48.83 25.23 21.50
C PRO A 737 47.37 25.38 21.05
N GLY A 738 46.94 26.64 20.91
CA GLY A 738 45.92 27.15 20.00
C GLY A 738 44.66 26.31 19.78
N ASN A 739 44.07 25.76 20.84
CA ASN A 739 42.84 24.98 20.73
C ASN A 739 42.16 24.89 22.11
N ARG A 740 41.52 25.98 22.54
CA ARG A 740 40.62 26.00 23.69
C ARG A 740 39.22 26.27 23.18
N LEU A 741 38.23 25.54 23.72
CA LEU A 741 36.84 25.81 23.40
C LEU A 741 36.53 27.27 23.73
N VAL A 742 35.79 27.93 22.84
CA VAL A 742 35.49 29.36 22.94
C VAL A 742 34.32 29.55 23.91
N ASP A 743 34.45 30.48 24.85
CA ASP A 743 33.40 30.86 25.81
C ASP A 743 32.84 29.73 26.70
N VAL A 744 33.63 28.69 27.00
CA VAL A 744 33.19 27.60 27.90
C VAL A 744 33.63 27.84 29.34
N ASP A 745 32.65 27.94 30.25
CA ASP A 745 32.90 27.98 31.70
C ASP A 745 33.03 26.56 32.29
N PHE A 746 34.26 26.06 32.35
CA PHE A 746 34.56 24.76 32.94
C PHE A 746 34.26 24.68 34.44
N ASN A 747 34.24 25.80 35.18
CA ASN A 747 33.86 25.78 36.60
C ASN A 747 32.36 25.52 36.76
N GLN A 748 31.53 26.15 35.93
CA GLN A 748 30.11 25.88 35.90
C GLN A 748 29.82 24.43 35.49
N LEU A 749 30.53 23.91 34.50
CA LEU A 749 30.42 22.51 34.08
C LEU A 749 30.83 21.55 35.21
N PHE A 750 31.91 21.84 35.94
CA PHE A 750 32.33 21.05 37.10
C PHE A 750 31.26 21.05 38.20
N LYS A 751 30.68 22.22 38.50
CA LYS A 751 29.59 22.33 39.49
C LYS A 751 28.39 21.48 39.07
N HIS A 752 27.99 21.56 37.80
CA HIS A 752 26.91 20.72 37.26
C HIS A 752 27.23 19.24 37.39
N PHE A 753 28.45 18.80 37.08
CA PHE A 753 28.87 17.41 37.27
C PHE A 753 28.70 16.94 38.72
N VAL A 754 29.16 17.74 39.69
CA VAL A 754 29.02 17.42 41.13
C VAL A 754 27.55 17.34 41.53
N ASP A 755 26.73 18.31 41.12
CA ASP A 755 25.29 18.33 41.42
C ASP A 755 24.57 17.08 40.88
N VAL A 756 24.91 16.64 39.66
CA VAL A 756 24.39 15.40 39.08
C VAL A 756 24.80 14.18 39.90
N GLN A 757 26.09 14.04 40.22
CA GLN A 757 26.58 12.88 40.98
C GLN A 757 25.99 12.79 42.39
N LEU A 758 25.77 13.93 43.06
CA LEU A 758 25.09 13.97 44.36
C LEU A 758 23.67 13.41 44.28
N ARG A 759 22.89 13.78 43.25
CA ARG A 759 21.54 13.23 43.05
C ARG A 759 21.53 11.72 42.80
N HIS A 760 22.51 11.21 42.05
CA HIS A 760 22.67 9.76 41.87
C HIS A 760 22.94 9.07 43.21
N ALA A 761 23.77 9.66 44.07
CA ALA A 761 24.03 9.14 45.41
C ALA A 761 22.78 9.18 46.30
N GLU A 762 22.03 10.28 46.27
CA GLU A 762 20.75 10.42 46.98
C GLU A 762 19.74 9.37 46.51
N PHE A 763 19.58 9.19 45.20
CA PHE A 763 18.67 8.20 44.63
C PHE A 763 19.05 6.77 45.03
N LYS A 764 20.34 6.40 44.96
CA LYS A 764 20.83 5.10 45.43
C LYS A 764 20.53 4.89 46.92
N ARG A 765 20.72 5.92 47.75
CA ARG A 765 20.41 5.88 49.18
C ARG A 765 18.92 5.64 49.43
N HIS A 766 18.04 6.39 48.77
CA HIS A 766 16.58 6.20 48.88
C HIS A 766 16.15 4.81 48.41
N SER A 767 16.70 4.32 47.30
CA SER A 767 16.40 2.99 46.76
C SER A 767 16.83 1.86 47.72
N ARG A 768 18.02 1.98 48.33
CA ARG A 768 18.51 1.04 49.36
C ARG A 768 17.61 1.03 50.59
N LEU A 769 17.14 2.21 51.03
CA LEU A 769 16.21 2.33 52.16
C LEU A 769 14.85 1.71 51.85
N GLN A 770 14.28 1.93 50.66
CA GLN A 770 13.03 1.30 50.25
C GLN A 770 13.15 -0.22 50.19
N ALA A 771 14.23 -0.75 49.60
CA ALA A 771 14.50 -2.19 49.53
C ALA A 771 14.75 -2.85 50.90
N SER A 772 15.06 -2.06 51.94
CA SER A 772 15.19 -2.57 53.32
C SER A 772 13.88 -2.58 54.10
N ILE A 773 12.83 -1.92 53.57
CA ILE A 773 11.50 -1.80 54.19
C ILE A 773 10.51 -2.81 53.57
N THR A 774 10.72 -3.20 52.31
CA THR A 774 10.04 -4.31 51.62
C THR A 774 10.75 -5.63 51.85
#